data_AF-A0A1G0VKS6-F1
#
_entry.id   AF-A0A1G0VKS6-F1
#
_cell.length_a   1.000
_cell.length_b   1.000
_cell.length_c   1.000
_cell.angle_alpha   90.00
_cell.angle_beta   90.00
_cell.angle_gamma   90.00
#
_symmetry.space_group_name_H-M   'P 1'
#
loop_
_entity.id
_entity.type
_entity.pdbx_description
1 polymer ?
#
loop_
_entity_poly.entity_id
_entity_poly.type
_entity_poly.pdbx_seq_one_letter_code
_entity_poly.pdbx_strand_id
1 'polypeptide(L)'
;MGSDRKDTSLNITTENFGEPDDKKVISELSKKVRQMSMLLDEAQKTTKTGSFNFDIEMNEANWSDHNFEILGMDRQTEIPTLDTFLSHTFPGDQQYVRNAIAKTIATGEPYDITVRWTGDDGKLRFINSIGGLTIDNVTGKKFVVGTNHDVTDKKTIEEEIRKIARKHQTIIQTTHDGFFVIDKTGKILECNPAFQRMTGYSEKELLNMFIADIDAKESPLGVKEHIQKVIAQGWDQFETKHRRKDGTIITVDISTTHLQIEGGVFISFARDITTAKIEKELLEARFRIQEFSFMLPLDELLRKCLDEAEQLTNSNSGFFHFVDEDQDNLQIQLWSSSIPSSTCTVNDGEMHYPIKKAGVWADCISERKTVVHNNYQELKHKKGLPPGHINLIRELVVPVLRGNKIKAVLGVGNKPTDYITSDIEIVERLADLAWDIIERKRADLLLKESEKKYRELFNRMESGFAYHEIILNEKGDPVDYRFLAVNPMFEKLTGLKSKNIVNRTVLDVLPGTEKYWFETYGKVALTGKPIRFEHFSKTIGKFFKVLAYSPEKYRFATILEDISEKKQKEKELEEYRNHLEREVDKRTRDLHQANVKLQQEIVNQKNTEALLKASLAKEKELSELKTRFISTISHEFRTPLTSVLSSTELLQRYGQKWNELKFGEHVERTKRAVEYLVKLLEDVLTISRAESGKIGFSPSVIDLKILCKEVIAESTSQAKENHKFVFKYRMKRKEFTLDPKLLKFILVNLIVNAFKYSPNGGEIKFTVSGDKKNIIFAVSDHGMGISNEDKPFIYDNFFRSKNCIDIPGTGLGLSIVKRSVDLHRGSISFVSKLKAGTTFNVSLPKVYQAADVEPATQFEN
;
A
#
# COMPACT_ATOMS: atom_id res chain seq x y z
N MET A 1 -24.32 -116.81 -6.68
CA MET A 1 -25.61 -117.41 -6.26
C MET A 1 -25.60 -118.85 -6.71
N GLY A 2 -25.97 -119.76 -5.81
CA GLY A 2 -26.01 -121.19 -6.11
C GLY A 2 -27.03 -121.52 -7.19
N SER A 3 -26.79 -122.61 -7.91
CA SER A 3 -27.77 -123.64 -8.25
C SER A 3 -27.15 -124.62 -9.25
N ASP A 4 -27.03 -125.86 -8.80
CA ASP A 4 -27.40 -127.05 -9.54
C ASP A 4 -27.05 -127.09 -11.03
N ARG A 5 -25.84 -127.56 -11.34
CA ARG A 5 -25.67 -128.38 -12.53
C ARG A 5 -25.92 -129.83 -12.15
N LYS A 6 -27.16 -130.23 -12.42
CA LYS A 6 -27.63 -131.61 -12.53
C LYS A 6 -26.55 -132.50 -13.14
N ASP A 7 -26.16 -133.50 -12.35
CA ASP A 7 -25.62 -134.76 -12.84
C ASP A 7 -26.45 -135.21 -14.04
N THR A 8 -25.87 -135.13 -15.23
CA THR A 8 -26.28 -135.95 -16.36
C THR A 8 -25.27 -137.08 -16.41
N SER A 9 -25.38 -137.97 -15.42
CA SER A 9 -24.82 -139.31 -15.47
C SER A 9 -25.41 -139.99 -16.71
N LEU A 10 -24.65 -140.02 -17.80
CA LEU A 10 -24.92 -140.94 -18.89
C LEU A 10 -24.66 -142.36 -18.35
N ASN A 11 -25.71 -142.92 -17.74
CA ASN A 11 -25.87 -144.34 -17.49
C ASN A 11 -25.90 -145.03 -18.85
N ILE A 12 -24.72 -145.41 -19.35
CA ILE A 12 -24.61 -146.38 -20.44
C ILE A 12 -24.97 -147.73 -19.83
N THR A 13 -26.21 -148.16 -20.06
CA THR A 13 -26.66 -149.53 -19.85
C THR A 13 -25.76 -150.45 -20.65
N THR A 14 -24.94 -151.22 -19.92
CA THR A 14 -24.20 -152.36 -20.43
C THR A 14 -25.16 -153.48 -20.78
N GLU A 15 -25.37 -153.75 -22.07
CA GLU A 15 -25.82 -155.05 -22.56
C GLU A 15 -25.56 -155.18 -24.07
N ASN A 16 -24.32 -155.55 -24.43
CA ASN A 16 -23.99 -156.75 -25.20
C ASN A 16 -22.60 -156.68 -25.86
N PHE A 17 -21.72 -157.58 -25.39
CA PHE A 17 -20.40 -158.02 -25.89
C PHE A 17 -19.19 -157.06 -25.78
N GLY A 18 -18.12 -157.54 -25.11
CA GLY A 18 -16.76 -157.00 -25.14
C GLY A 18 -16.04 -157.04 -23.79
N GLU A 19 -14.83 -157.60 -23.74
CA GLU A 19 -14.04 -157.99 -22.56
C GLU A 19 -13.61 -156.83 -21.61
N PRO A 20 -13.13 -157.10 -20.38
CA PRO A 20 -12.77 -156.09 -19.37
C PRO A 20 -11.73 -155.02 -19.76
N ASP A 21 -10.99 -155.19 -20.86
CA ASP A 21 -9.86 -154.33 -21.24
C ASP A 21 -10.25 -153.01 -21.94
N ASP A 22 -11.38 -152.93 -22.66
CA ASP A 22 -11.77 -151.72 -23.41
C ASP A 22 -12.15 -150.54 -22.49
N LYS A 23 -12.71 -150.82 -21.30
CA LYS A 23 -13.03 -149.78 -20.30
C LYS A 23 -11.77 -149.15 -19.69
N LYS A 24 -10.66 -149.88 -19.63
CA LYS A 24 -9.39 -149.40 -19.06
C LYS A 24 -8.67 -148.45 -20.01
N VAL A 25 -8.68 -148.77 -21.31
CA VAL A 25 -8.07 -147.93 -22.36
C VAL A 25 -8.81 -146.60 -22.52
N ILE A 26 -10.14 -146.60 -22.53
CA ILE A 26 -10.94 -145.37 -22.60
C ILE A 26 -10.71 -144.49 -21.35
N SER A 27 -10.57 -145.10 -20.17
CA SER A 27 -10.25 -144.36 -18.94
C SER A 27 -8.85 -143.73 -18.96
N GLU A 28 -7.83 -144.42 -19.48
CA GLU A 28 -6.46 -143.88 -19.57
C GLU A 28 -6.35 -142.75 -20.60
N LEU A 29 -7.00 -142.88 -21.76
CA LEU A 29 -7.09 -141.81 -22.77
C LEU A 29 -7.78 -140.58 -22.21
N SER A 30 -8.91 -140.75 -21.52
CA SER A 30 -9.64 -139.65 -20.88
C SER A 30 -8.79 -138.92 -19.83
N LYS A 31 -7.96 -139.66 -19.08
CA LYS A 31 -7.06 -139.09 -18.07
C LYS A 31 -5.92 -138.28 -18.70
N LYS A 32 -5.32 -138.78 -19.80
CA LYS A 32 -4.27 -138.05 -20.55
C LYS A 32 -4.80 -136.76 -21.17
N VAL A 33 -5.97 -136.79 -21.80
CA VAL A 33 -6.59 -135.59 -22.39
C VAL A 33 -6.87 -134.54 -21.31
N ARG A 34 -7.40 -134.96 -20.15
CA ARG A 34 -7.65 -134.04 -19.03
C ARG A 34 -6.37 -133.43 -18.46
N GLN A 35 -5.29 -134.20 -18.34
CA GLN A 35 -4.00 -133.69 -17.86
C GLN A 35 -3.38 -132.70 -18.84
N MET A 36 -3.44 -132.97 -20.14
CA MET A 36 -2.92 -132.08 -21.18
C MET A 36 -3.73 -130.77 -21.26
N SER A 37 -5.05 -130.85 -21.08
CA SER A 37 -5.92 -129.66 -21.00
C SER A 37 -5.61 -128.78 -19.80
N MET A 38 -5.29 -129.35 -18.62
CA MET A 38 -4.89 -128.56 -17.44
C MET A 38 -3.55 -127.85 -17.63
N LEU A 39 -2.54 -128.54 -18.20
CA LEU A 39 -1.23 -127.93 -18.45
C LEU A 39 -1.29 -126.78 -19.47
N LEU A 40 -2.13 -126.90 -20.51
CA LEU A 40 -2.32 -125.84 -21.49
C LEU A 40 -2.93 -124.58 -20.86
N ASP A 41 -3.96 -124.75 -20.01
CA ASP A 41 -4.64 -123.63 -19.31
C ASP A 41 -3.68 -122.88 -18.37
N GLU A 42 -2.83 -123.61 -17.63
CA GLU A 42 -1.85 -123.01 -16.71
C GLU A 42 -0.72 -122.26 -17.46
N ALA A 43 -0.24 -122.80 -18.58
CA ALA A 43 0.77 -122.14 -19.42
C ALA A 43 0.24 -120.83 -20.03
N GLN A 44 -1.01 -120.82 -20.47
CA GLN A 44 -1.68 -119.65 -21.03
C GLN A 44 -1.85 -118.53 -20.00
N LYS A 45 -2.31 -118.86 -18.79
CA LYS A 45 -2.42 -117.89 -17.68
C LYS A 45 -1.07 -117.30 -17.29
N THR A 46 -0.03 -118.13 -17.20
CA THR A 46 1.31 -117.68 -16.77
C THR A 46 1.94 -116.75 -17.80
N THR A 47 1.80 -117.07 -19.09
CA THR A 47 2.34 -116.25 -20.18
C THR A 47 1.43 -115.09 -20.57
N LYS A 48 0.24 -114.99 -19.95
CA LYS A 48 -0.83 -114.04 -20.32
C LYS A 48 -1.14 -114.11 -21.81
N THR A 49 -1.17 -115.32 -22.38
CA THR A 49 -1.46 -115.54 -23.80
C THR A 49 -2.64 -116.48 -23.97
N GLY A 50 -3.60 -116.12 -24.81
CA GLY A 50 -4.75 -116.94 -25.16
C GLY A 50 -4.50 -117.64 -26.48
N SER A 51 -5.01 -118.85 -26.69
CA SER A 51 -4.87 -119.53 -27.99
C SER A 51 -6.16 -119.53 -28.79
N PHE A 52 -6.03 -119.61 -30.10
CA PHE A 52 -7.14 -119.84 -31.01
C PHE A 52 -6.79 -120.92 -32.02
N ASN A 53 -7.82 -121.59 -32.52
CA ASN A 53 -7.76 -122.55 -33.61
C ASN A 53 -8.87 -122.22 -34.61
N PHE A 54 -8.52 -121.76 -35.81
CA PHE A 54 -9.44 -121.33 -36.85
C PHE A 54 -9.53 -122.35 -37.99
N ASP A 55 -10.69 -122.99 -38.15
CA ASP A 55 -11.02 -123.86 -39.29
C ASP A 55 -11.29 -123.00 -40.52
N ILE A 56 -10.46 -123.17 -41.55
CA ILE A 56 -10.49 -122.35 -42.76
C ILE A 56 -11.69 -122.71 -43.65
N GLU A 57 -12.13 -123.97 -43.64
CA GLU A 57 -13.21 -124.46 -44.51
C GLU A 57 -14.58 -124.08 -43.95
N MET A 58 -14.75 -124.16 -42.62
CA MET A 58 -16.00 -123.83 -41.94
C MET A 58 -16.09 -122.34 -41.54
N ASN A 59 -15.00 -121.59 -41.63
CA ASN A 59 -14.87 -120.22 -41.12
C ASN A 59 -15.19 -120.10 -39.62
N GLU A 60 -14.86 -121.14 -38.85
CA GLU A 60 -15.16 -121.26 -37.43
C GLU A 60 -13.86 -121.26 -36.60
N ALA A 61 -13.81 -120.43 -35.56
CA ALA A 61 -12.69 -120.29 -34.65
C ALA A 61 -13.05 -120.81 -33.25
N ASN A 62 -12.24 -121.74 -32.76
CA ASN A 62 -12.25 -122.21 -31.39
C ASN A 62 -11.22 -121.42 -30.58
N TRP A 63 -11.69 -120.59 -29.66
CA TRP A 63 -10.84 -119.82 -28.75
C TRP A 63 -10.72 -120.53 -27.40
N SER A 64 -9.54 -120.46 -26.78
CA SER A 64 -9.38 -120.89 -25.39
C SER A 64 -10.08 -119.93 -24.45
N ASP A 65 -10.44 -120.39 -23.25
CA ASP A 65 -11.11 -119.55 -22.25
C ASP A 65 -10.27 -118.29 -21.93
N HIS A 66 -8.95 -118.43 -21.85
CA HIS A 66 -8.06 -117.30 -21.62
C HIS A 66 -7.95 -116.33 -22.82
N ASN A 67 -8.20 -116.81 -24.04
CA ASN A 67 -8.27 -115.95 -25.23
C ASN A 67 -9.51 -115.05 -25.20
N PHE A 68 -10.65 -115.54 -24.72
CA PHE A 68 -11.83 -114.70 -24.47
C PHE A 68 -11.54 -113.63 -23.41
N GLU A 69 -10.84 -113.98 -22.32
CA GLU A 69 -10.45 -113.03 -21.27
C GLU A 69 -9.53 -111.91 -21.79
N ILE A 70 -8.48 -112.25 -22.54
CA ILE A 70 -7.52 -111.28 -23.10
C ILE A 70 -8.19 -110.35 -24.11
N LEU A 71 -9.04 -110.90 -24.97
CA LEU A 71 -9.77 -110.12 -25.97
C LEU A 71 -10.94 -109.33 -25.36
N GLY A 72 -11.31 -109.58 -24.11
CA GLY A 72 -12.44 -108.94 -23.45
C GLY A 72 -13.78 -109.29 -24.11
N MET A 73 -13.94 -110.54 -24.53
CA MET A 73 -15.09 -111.05 -25.26
C MET A 73 -15.92 -111.98 -24.35
N ASP A 74 -17.24 -111.82 -24.35
CA ASP A 74 -18.11 -112.75 -23.62
C ASP A 74 -18.27 -114.07 -24.40
N ARG A 75 -18.44 -115.19 -23.68
CA ARG A 75 -18.64 -116.50 -24.30
C ARG A 75 -20.05 -116.59 -24.90
N GLN A 76 -20.16 -116.29 -26.18
CA GLN A 76 -21.43 -116.34 -26.92
C GLN A 76 -21.82 -117.79 -27.29
N THR A 77 -23.09 -118.00 -27.60
CA THR A 77 -23.63 -119.31 -28.06
C THR A 77 -23.24 -119.62 -29.50
N GLU A 78 -22.88 -118.61 -30.28
CA GLU A 78 -22.37 -118.72 -31.65
C GLU A 78 -20.85 -118.92 -31.67
N ILE A 79 -20.37 -119.74 -32.60
CA ILE A 79 -18.94 -120.04 -32.75
C ILE A 79 -18.26 -118.81 -33.38
N PRO A 80 -17.19 -118.25 -32.77
CA PRO A 80 -16.48 -117.09 -33.33
C PRO A 80 -15.99 -117.36 -34.75
N THR A 81 -15.96 -116.33 -35.61
CA THR A 81 -15.45 -116.43 -36.98
C THR A 81 -14.29 -115.46 -37.21
N LEU A 82 -13.64 -115.53 -38.37
CA LEU A 82 -12.67 -114.49 -38.76
C LEU A 82 -13.32 -113.10 -38.83
N ASP A 83 -14.59 -113.02 -39.24
CA ASP A 83 -15.33 -111.76 -39.27
C ASP A 83 -15.59 -111.21 -37.86
N THR A 84 -15.83 -112.09 -36.87
CA THR A 84 -15.92 -111.71 -35.45
C THR A 84 -14.61 -111.09 -34.96
N PHE A 85 -13.46 -111.58 -35.41
CA PHE A 85 -12.17 -110.96 -35.08
C PHE A 85 -11.99 -109.62 -35.80
N LEU A 86 -12.31 -109.55 -37.09
CA LEU A 86 -12.15 -108.33 -37.86
C LEU A 86 -13.08 -107.20 -37.41
N SER A 87 -14.30 -107.51 -36.95
CA SER A 87 -15.27 -106.49 -36.49
C SER A 87 -14.79 -105.72 -35.25
N HIS A 88 -14.04 -106.37 -34.37
CA HIS A 88 -13.50 -105.80 -33.14
C HIS A 88 -12.08 -105.22 -33.30
N THR A 89 -11.44 -105.50 -34.44
CA THR A 89 -10.19 -104.86 -34.82
C THR A 89 -10.46 -103.43 -35.31
N PHE A 90 -9.64 -102.46 -34.88
CA PHE A 90 -9.77 -101.06 -35.27
C PHE A 90 -9.77 -100.92 -36.80
N PRO A 91 -10.66 -100.09 -37.41
CA PRO A 91 -10.87 -100.07 -38.87
C PRO A 91 -9.60 -99.93 -39.71
N GLY A 92 -8.63 -99.12 -39.25
CA GLY A 92 -7.34 -98.94 -39.94
C GLY A 92 -6.43 -100.17 -39.94
N ASP A 93 -6.64 -101.11 -39.02
CA ASP A 93 -5.81 -102.30 -38.85
C ASP A 93 -6.47 -103.55 -39.48
N GLN A 94 -7.76 -103.51 -39.81
CA GLN A 94 -8.52 -104.65 -40.35
C GLN A 94 -7.95 -105.21 -41.67
N GLN A 95 -7.57 -104.32 -42.61
CA GLN A 95 -6.99 -104.77 -43.89
C GLN A 95 -5.62 -105.42 -43.68
N TYR A 96 -4.86 -104.91 -42.70
CA TYR A 96 -3.57 -105.47 -42.33
C TYR A 96 -3.71 -106.89 -41.75
N VAL A 97 -4.69 -107.10 -40.87
CA VAL A 97 -5.04 -108.44 -40.36
C VAL A 97 -5.48 -109.38 -41.47
N ARG A 98 -6.40 -108.94 -42.36
CA ARG A 98 -6.87 -109.75 -43.51
C ARG A 98 -5.70 -110.21 -44.38
N ASN A 99 -4.78 -109.31 -44.69
CA ASN A 99 -3.61 -109.63 -45.51
C ASN A 99 -2.67 -110.61 -44.80
N ALA A 100 -2.45 -110.44 -43.50
CA ALA A 100 -1.60 -111.34 -42.72
C ALA A 100 -2.15 -112.77 -42.71
N ILE A 101 -3.44 -112.94 -42.41
CA ILE A 101 -4.10 -114.26 -42.35
C ILE A 101 -4.20 -114.89 -43.76
N ALA A 102 -4.58 -114.12 -44.77
CA ALA A 102 -4.64 -114.61 -46.15
C ALA A 102 -3.26 -115.07 -46.66
N LYS A 103 -2.19 -114.34 -46.32
CA LYS A 103 -0.82 -114.74 -46.64
C LYS A 103 -0.48 -116.08 -45.98
N THR A 104 -0.75 -116.23 -44.69
CA THR A 104 -0.50 -117.49 -43.95
C THR A 104 -1.26 -118.67 -44.54
N ILE A 105 -2.51 -118.49 -44.97
CA ILE A 105 -3.29 -119.55 -45.63
C ILE A 105 -2.69 -119.92 -46.98
N ALA A 106 -2.24 -118.93 -47.76
CA ALA A 106 -1.71 -119.15 -49.11
C ALA A 106 -0.28 -119.72 -49.13
N THR A 107 0.60 -119.25 -48.25
CA THR A 107 2.04 -119.59 -48.28
C THR A 107 2.47 -120.55 -47.16
N GLY A 108 1.66 -120.69 -46.12
CA GLY A 108 2.02 -121.43 -44.90
C GLY A 108 2.94 -120.67 -43.94
N GLU A 109 3.37 -119.44 -44.27
CA GLU A 109 4.23 -118.65 -43.39
C GLU A 109 3.46 -118.13 -42.16
N PRO A 110 4.01 -118.23 -40.93
CA PRO A 110 3.36 -117.68 -39.74
C PRO A 110 3.38 -116.14 -39.75
N TYR A 111 2.43 -115.52 -39.07
CA TYR A 111 2.37 -114.07 -38.85
C TYR A 111 2.64 -113.71 -37.39
N ASP A 112 3.17 -112.50 -37.18
CA ASP A 112 3.29 -111.83 -35.88
C ASP A 112 2.90 -110.37 -36.09
N ILE A 113 1.74 -109.98 -35.56
CA ILE A 113 1.14 -108.66 -35.76
C ILE A 113 0.69 -108.08 -34.43
N THR A 114 0.80 -106.77 -34.26
CA THR A 114 0.16 -106.06 -33.14
C THR A 114 -0.88 -105.13 -33.70
N VAL A 115 -2.12 -105.26 -33.21
CA VAL A 115 -3.27 -104.51 -33.72
C VAL A 115 -4.04 -103.87 -32.58
N ARG A 116 -4.70 -102.75 -32.88
CA ARG A 116 -5.65 -102.15 -31.97
C ARG A 116 -6.95 -102.93 -32.02
N TRP A 117 -7.39 -103.36 -30.85
CA TRP A 117 -8.54 -104.21 -30.64
C TRP A 117 -9.47 -103.59 -29.61
N THR A 118 -10.77 -103.77 -29.77
CA THR A 118 -11.77 -103.35 -28.78
C THR A 118 -12.73 -104.49 -28.58
N GLY A 119 -12.72 -105.10 -27.38
CA GLY A 119 -13.65 -106.17 -27.02
C GLY A 119 -15.05 -105.64 -26.69
N ASP A 120 -15.94 -106.54 -26.26
CA ASP A 120 -17.32 -106.22 -25.87
C ASP A 120 -17.38 -105.23 -24.69
N ASP A 121 -16.34 -105.21 -23.85
CA ASP A 121 -16.22 -104.25 -22.74
C ASP A 121 -15.86 -102.82 -23.17
N GLY A 122 -15.68 -102.58 -24.46
CA GLY A 122 -15.38 -101.26 -25.05
C GLY A 122 -13.98 -100.73 -24.76
N LYS A 123 -13.09 -101.50 -24.11
CA LYS A 123 -11.72 -101.04 -23.82
C LYS A 123 -10.81 -101.28 -25.00
N LEU A 124 -10.09 -100.23 -25.40
CA LEU A 124 -9.02 -100.31 -26.39
C LEU A 124 -7.83 -101.09 -25.80
N ARG A 125 -7.43 -102.15 -26.50
CA ARG A 125 -6.26 -102.98 -26.21
C ARG A 125 -5.33 -103.00 -27.41
N PHE A 126 -4.04 -103.14 -27.16
CA PHE A 126 -3.08 -103.53 -28.19
C PHE A 126 -2.88 -105.04 -28.10
N ILE A 127 -3.42 -105.77 -29.07
CA ILE A 127 -3.34 -107.23 -29.11
C ILE A 127 -2.24 -107.64 -30.09
N ASN A 128 -1.22 -108.31 -29.57
CA ASN A 128 -0.24 -109.01 -30.37
C ASN A 128 -0.74 -110.42 -30.69
N SER A 129 -0.99 -110.70 -31.97
CA SER A 129 -1.47 -111.98 -32.47
C SER A 129 -0.37 -112.65 -33.28
N ILE A 130 -0.05 -113.89 -32.92
CA ILE A 130 0.94 -114.73 -33.61
C ILE A 130 0.23 -116.01 -34.05
N GLY A 131 0.26 -116.37 -35.34
CA GLY A 131 -0.47 -117.55 -35.84
C GLY A 131 0.20 -118.23 -37.04
N GLY A 132 -0.07 -119.51 -37.24
CA GLY A 132 0.49 -120.34 -38.31
C GLY A 132 -0.46 -121.44 -38.81
N LEU A 133 -0.21 -121.96 -40.02
CA LEU A 133 -1.04 -122.98 -40.66
C LEU A 133 -0.66 -124.40 -40.17
N THR A 134 -1.65 -125.21 -39.80
CA THR A 134 -1.52 -126.61 -39.37
C THR A 134 -2.55 -127.50 -40.09
N ILE A 135 -2.27 -128.79 -40.28
CA ILE A 135 -3.17 -129.76 -40.93
C ILE A 135 -3.49 -130.88 -39.93
N ASP A 136 -4.77 -131.24 -39.78
CA ASP A 136 -5.20 -132.41 -39.01
C ASP A 136 -4.88 -133.69 -39.78
N ASN A 137 -4.03 -134.52 -39.19
CA ASN A 137 -3.54 -135.76 -39.80
C ASN A 137 -4.61 -136.86 -39.93
N VAL A 138 -5.76 -136.74 -39.26
CA VAL A 138 -6.86 -137.72 -39.30
C VAL A 138 -7.91 -137.33 -40.32
N THR A 139 -8.29 -136.05 -40.36
CA THR A 139 -9.37 -135.55 -41.24
C THR A 139 -8.86 -134.89 -42.52
N GLY A 140 -7.57 -134.52 -42.58
CA GLY A 140 -6.96 -133.77 -43.68
C GLY A 140 -7.28 -132.26 -43.68
N LYS A 141 -8.07 -131.77 -42.70
CA LYS A 141 -8.52 -130.38 -42.62
C LYS A 141 -7.39 -129.42 -42.24
N LYS A 142 -7.43 -128.19 -42.76
CA LYS A 142 -6.45 -127.13 -42.48
C LYS A 142 -6.96 -126.12 -41.46
N PHE A 143 -6.09 -125.74 -40.53
CA PHE A 143 -6.37 -124.85 -39.42
C PHE A 143 -5.32 -123.74 -39.30
N VAL A 144 -5.71 -122.53 -38.89
CA VAL A 144 -4.77 -121.51 -38.40
C VAL A 144 -4.78 -121.54 -36.87
N VAL A 145 -3.65 -121.94 -36.28
CA VAL A 145 -3.48 -122.00 -34.82
C VAL A 145 -2.51 -120.92 -34.37
N GLY A 146 -2.80 -120.28 -33.25
CA GLY A 146 -1.99 -119.17 -32.78
C GLY A 146 -2.30 -118.72 -31.36
N THR A 147 -1.61 -117.67 -30.94
CA THR A 147 -1.74 -117.04 -29.63
C THR A 147 -1.98 -115.54 -29.74
N ASN A 148 -2.76 -114.98 -28.81
CA ASN A 148 -2.95 -113.55 -28.63
C ASN A 148 -2.43 -113.08 -27.26
N HIS A 149 -1.79 -111.92 -27.20
CA HIS A 149 -1.21 -111.31 -25.99
C HIS A 149 -1.54 -109.81 -25.92
N ASP A 150 -1.95 -109.30 -24.75
CA ASP A 150 -2.20 -107.86 -24.54
C ASP A 150 -0.91 -107.12 -24.16
N VAL A 151 -0.51 -106.12 -24.98
CA VAL A 151 0.73 -105.33 -24.83
C VAL A 151 0.48 -103.85 -24.51
N THR A 152 -0.71 -103.49 -24.01
CA THR A 152 -1.16 -102.10 -23.80
C THR A 152 -0.28 -101.30 -22.81
N ASP A 153 0.09 -101.88 -21.66
CA ASP A 153 0.86 -101.19 -20.61
C ASP A 153 2.23 -100.70 -21.11
N LYS A 154 2.91 -101.53 -21.90
CA LYS A 154 4.24 -101.22 -22.45
C LYS A 154 4.21 -99.98 -23.34
N LYS A 155 3.18 -99.84 -24.18
CA LYS A 155 3.07 -98.72 -25.12
C LYS A 155 2.79 -97.39 -24.44
N THR A 156 2.04 -97.40 -23.34
CA THR A 156 1.66 -96.18 -22.61
C THR A 156 2.86 -95.52 -21.91
N ILE A 157 3.72 -96.31 -21.27
CA ILE A 157 4.91 -95.80 -20.54
C ILE A 157 5.92 -95.13 -21.48
N GLU A 158 6.14 -95.70 -22.67
CA GLU A 158 7.06 -95.15 -23.67
C GLU A 158 6.66 -93.73 -24.12
N GLU A 159 5.36 -93.45 -24.23
CA GLU A 159 4.85 -92.14 -24.64
C GLU A 159 4.97 -91.08 -23.53
N GLU A 160 4.75 -91.45 -22.27
CA GLU A 160 4.87 -90.52 -21.14
C GLU A 160 6.30 -89.99 -20.96
N ILE A 161 7.31 -90.87 -21.08
CA ILE A 161 8.73 -90.49 -20.97
C ILE A 161 9.09 -89.45 -22.03
N ARG A 162 8.66 -89.64 -23.28
CA ARG A 162 8.91 -88.67 -24.36
C ARG A 162 8.27 -87.31 -24.08
N LYS A 163 7.07 -87.30 -23.50
CA LYS A 163 6.34 -86.06 -23.19
C LYS A 163 7.03 -85.24 -22.10
N ILE A 164 7.52 -85.90 -21.05
CA ILE A 164 8.24 -85.25 -19.94
C ILE A 164 9.58 -84.66 -20.43
N ALA A 165 10.35 -85.40 -21.23
CA ALA A 165 11.64 -84.95 -21.76
C ALA A 165 11.50 -83.65 -22.59
N ARG A 166 10.50 -83.59 -23.50
CA ARG A 166 10.22 -82.38 -24.31
C ARG A 166 9.83 -81.17 -23.45
N LYS A 167 9.05 -81.39 -22.39
CA LYS A 167 8.62 -80.34 -21.47
C LYS A 167 9.81 -79.71 -20.75
N HIS A 168 10.73 -80.52 -20.22
CA HIS A 168 11.92 -80.02 -19.50
C HIS A 168 12.85 -79.22 -20.41
N GLN A 169 13.12 -79.72 -21.62
CA GLN A 169 13.99 -79.02 -22.58
C GLN A 169 13.43 -77.64 -22.96
N THR A 170 12.12 -77.53 -23.14
CA THR A 170 11.47 -76.26 -23.50
C THR A 170 11.58 -75.22 -22.37
N ILE A 171 11.46 -75.63 -21.11
CA ILE A 171 11.59 -74.73 -19.94
C ILE A 171 13.00 -74.13 -19.87
N ILE A 172 14.04 -74.97 -19.95
CA ILE A 172 15.44 -74.51 -19.86
C ILE A 172 15.77 -73.51 -21.00
N GLN A 173 15.27 -73.79 -22.21
CA GLN A 173 15.53 -72.99 -23.40
C GLN A 173 14.81 -71.63 -23.42
N THR A 174 13.69 -71.49 -22.69
CA THR A 174 12.86 -70.26 -22.70
C THR A 174 13.04 -69.38 -21.46
N THR A 175 13.78 -69.83 -20.44
CA THR A 175 14.11 -69.04 -19.25
C THR A 175 14.95 -67.81 -19.59
N HIS A 176 14.69 -66.70 -18.90
CA HIS A 176 15.41 -65.42 -19.08
C HIS A 176 16.74 -65.38 -18.33
N ASP A 177 16.85 -66.13 -17.23
CA ASP A 177 18.10 -66.35 -16.52
C ASP A 177 19.03 -67.24 -17.36
N GLY A 178 20.33 -66.96 -17.30
CA GLY A 178 21.34 -67.77 -17.95
C GLY A 178 21.46 -69.11 -17.24
N PHE A 179 21.16 -70.20 -17.93
CA PHE A 179 21.34 -71.55 -17.42
C PHE A 179 22.62 -72.14 -17.99
N PHE A 180 23.40 -72.79 -17.13
CA PHE A 180 24.57 -73.55 -17.54
C PHE A 180 24.86 -74.70 -16.58
N VAL A 181 25.46 -75.76 -17.11
CA VAL A 181 25.90 -76.93 -16.34
C VAL A 181 27.41 -76.98 -16.38
N ILE A 182 28.06 -77.20 -15.24
CA ILE A 182 29.51 -77.36 -15.14
C ILE A 182 29.90 -78.71 -14.53
N ASP A 183 31.11 -79.17 -14.83
CA ASP A 183 31.75 -80.29 -14.13
C ASP A 183 32.47 -79.83 -12.84
N LYS A 184 33.10 -80.78 -12.12
CA LYS A 184 33.89 -80.52 -10.89
C LYS A 184 35.11 -79.64 -11.10
N THR A 185 35.54 -79.42 -12.34
CA THR A 185 36.66 -78.55 -12.70
C THR A 185 36.20 -77.14 -13.06
N GLY A 186 34.88 -76.91 -13.18
CA GLY A 186 34.30 -75.64 -13.59
C GLY A 186 34.17 -75.48 -15.10
N LYS A 187 34.33 -76.56 -15.88
CA LYS A 187 34.15 -76.54 -17.34
C LYS A 187 32.67 -76.54 -17.68
N ILE A 188 32.24 -75.69 -18.62
CA ILE A 188 30.85 -75.61 -19.07
C ILE A 188 30.53 -76.78 -20.00
N LEU A 189 29.50 -77.55 -19.64
CA LEU A 189 29.02 -78.74 -20.37
C LEU A 189 27.75 -78.48 -21.16
N GLU A 190 26.90 -77.57 -20.69
CA GLU A 190 25.64 -77.20 -21.33
C GLU A 190 25.32 -75.75 -21.00
N CYS A 191 24.65 -75.03 -21.91
CA CYS A 191 24.10 -73.72 -21.61
C CYS A 191 22.83 -73.43 -22.41
N ASN A 192 21.98 -72.53 -21.90
CA ASN A 192 20.80 -72.08 -22.64
C ASN A 192 21.09 -70.82 -23.49
N PRO A 193 20.20 -70.46 -24.43
CA PRO A 193 20.34 -69.25 -25.24
C PRO A 193 20.37 -67.94 -24.43
N ALA A 194 19.78 -67.91 -23.23
CA ALA A 194 19.82 -66.73 -22.38
C ALA A 194 21.23 -66.46 -21.83
N PHE A 195 21.98 -67.50 -21.45
CA PHE A 195 23.37 -67.36 -21.01
C PHE A 195 24.30 -66.90 -22.15
N GLN A 196 24.03 -67.36 -23.38
CA GLN A 196 24.71 -66.87 -24.59
C GLN A 196 24.48 -65.37 -24.81
N ARG A 197 23.22 -64.91 -24.72
CA ARG A 197 22.89 -63.48 -24.84
C ARG A 197 23.49 -62.65 -23.70
N MET A 198 23.47 -63.17 -22.48
CA MET A 198 23.98 -62.49 -21.29
C MET A 198 25.50 -62.26 -21.34
N THR A 199 26.25 -63.24 -21.83
CA THR A 199 27.72 -63.19 -21.88
C THR A 199 28.26 -62.70 -23.23
N GLY A 200 27.46 -62.81 -24.29
CA GLY A 200 27.85 -62.47 -25.67
C GLY A 200 28.67 -63.53 -26.39
N TYR A 201 28.94 -64.68 -25.75
CA TYR A 201 29.64 -65.81 -26.36
C TYR A 201 28.64 -66.78 -27.01
N SER A 202 29.06 -67.40 -28.11
CA SER A 202 28.29 -68.47 -28.73
C SER A 202 28.37 -69.77 -27.92
N GLU A 203 27.39 -70.67 -28.10
CA GLU A 203 27.38 -71.98 -27.43
C GLU A 203 28.70 -72.74 -27.60
N LYS A 204 29.23 -72.78 -28.83
CA LYS A 204 30.47 -73.49 -29.15
C LYS A 204 31.69 -72.91 -28.43
N GLU A 205 31.70 -71.60 -28.21
CA GLU A 205 32.76 -70.94 -27.43
C GLU A 205 32.60 -71.29 -25.95
N LEU A 206 31.39 -71.14 -25.40
CA LEU A 206 31.09 -71.40 -24.00
C LEU A 206 31.42 -72.85 -23.58
N LEU A 207 31.09 -73.85 -24.39
CA LEU A 207 31.38 -75.26 -24.10
C LEU A 207 32.89 -75.60 -24.05
N ASN A 208 33.75 -74.70 -24.54
CA ASN A 208 35.20 -74.82 -24.46
C ASN A 208 35.83 -73.94 -23.37
N MET A 209 35.03 -73.17 -22.64
CA MET A 209 35.47 -72.27 -21.58
C MET A 209 35.23 -72.86 -20.19
N PHE A 210 36.00 -72.36 -19.23
CA PHE A 210 35.73 -72.53 -17.81
C PHE A 210 34.96 -71.33 -17.29
N ILE A 211 34.12 -71.53 -16.27
CA ILE A 211 33.37 -70.41 -15.69
C ILE A 211 34.29 -69.32 -15.14
N ALA A 212 35.50 -69.69 -14.67
CA ALA A 212 36.53 -68.75 -14.23
C ALA A 212 37.10 -67.86 -15.35
N ASP A 213 36.94 -68.24 -16.64
CA ASP A 213 37.33 -67.38 -17.78
C ASP A 213 36.31 -66.24 -17.99
N ILE A 214 35.08 -66.43 -17.53
CA ILE A 214 33.97 -65.47 -17.63
C ILE A 214 33.90 -64.64 -16.35
N ASP A 215 34.19 -65.22 -15.18
CA ASP A 215 34.17 -64.49 -13.91
C ASP A 215 35.32 -63.46 -13.82
N ALA A 216 34.95 -62.21 -13.59
CA ALA A 216 35.85 -61.07 -13.49
C ALA A 216 36.30 -60.76 -12.05
N LYS A 217 35.63 -61.34 -11.04
CA LYS A 217 35.88 -61.13 -9.62
C LYS A 217 36.54 -62.35 -8.99
N GLU A 218 36.08 -63.54 -9.32
CA GLU A 218 36.55 -64.78 -8.74
C GLU A 218 37.69 -65.37 -9.56
N SER A 219 38.75 -65.73 -8.86
CA SER A 219 39.83 -66.53 -9.45
C SER A 219 39.39 -68.00 -9.56
N PRO A 220 40.12 -68.84 -10.32
CA PRO A 220 39.89 -70.28 -10.33
C PRO A 220 39.88 -70.93 -8.94
N LEU A 221 40.57 -70.33 -7.95
CA LEU A 221 40.52 -70.76 -6.55
C LEU A 221 39.16 -70.44 -5.89
N GLY A 222 38.61 -69.25 -6.13
CA GLY A 222 37.29 -68.86 -5.62
C GLY A 222 36.18 -69.75 -6.17
N VAL A 223 36.18 -70.00 -7.48
CA VAL A 223 35.23 -70.94 -8.12
C VAL A 223 35.32 -72.33 -7.49
N LYS A 224 36.53 -72.80 -7.16
CA LYS A 224 36.73 -74.09 -6.49
C LYS A 224 36.18 -74.11 -5.07
N GLU A 225 36.30 -73.02 -4.32
CA GLU A 225 35.70 -72.88 -2.99
C GLU A 225 34.17 -72.97 -3.06
N HIS A 226 33.55 -72.28 -4.04
CA HIS A 226 32.11 -72.39 -4.29
C HIS A 226 31.71 -73.83 -4.66
N ILE A 227 32.43 -74.50 -5.56
CA ILE A 227 32.19 -75.91 -5.91
C ILE A 227 32.27 -76.82 -4.66
N GLN A 228 33.30 -76.67 -3.82
CA GLN A 228 33.44 -77.45 -2.58
C GLN A 228 32.30 -77.19 -1.61
N LYS A 229 31.88 -75.93 -1.48
CA LYS A 229 30.74 -75.54 -0.66
C LYS A 229 29.47 -76.23 -1.17
N VAL A 230 29.17 -76.16 -2.47
CA VAL A 230 27.99 -76.83 -3.05
C VAL A 230 28.04 -78.35 -2.84
N ILE A 231 29.21 -78.99 -2.94
CA ILE A 231 29.35 -80.43 -2.64
C ILE A 231 28.99 -80.72 -1.17
N ALA A 232 29.40 -79.86 -0.23
CA ALA A 232 29.20 -80.07 1.20
C ALA A 232 27.76 -79.79 1.67
N GLN A 233 27.13 -78.70 1.20
CA GLN A 233 25.78 -78.27 1.64
C GLN A 233 24.66 -78.52 0.61
N GLY A 234 24.99 -78.92 -0.61
CA GLY A 234 24.05 -79.26 -1.68
C GLY A 234 23.72 -78.11 -2.65
N TRP A 235 23.86 -76.85 -2.23
CA TRP A 235 23.57 -75.65 -3.02
C TRP A 235 24.54 -74.53 -2.69
N ASP A 236 24.58 -73.45 -3.48
CA ASP A 236 25.20 -72.17 -3.10
C ASP A 236 24.55 -71.02 -3.86
N GLN A 237 24.50 -69.84 -3.24
CA GLN A 237 24.02 -68.61 -3.87
C GLN A 237 24.91 -67.44 -3.48
N PHE A 238 25.39 -66.70 -4.48
CA PHE A 238 26.35 -65.61 -4.27
C PHE A 238 26.35 -64.62 -5.44
N GLU A 239 26.78 -63.39 -5.13
CA GLU A 239 26.97 -62.32 -6.11
C GLU A 239 28.41 -62.27 -6.61
N THR A 240 28.57 -62.34 -7.94
CA THR A 240 29.87 -62.19 -8.61
C THR A 240 29.74 -61.26 -9.83
N LYS A 241 30.84 -61.10 -10.59
CA LYS A 241 30.90 -60.25 -11.78
C LYS A 241 31.27 -61.09 -12.98
N HIS A 242 30.46 -61.08 -14.04
CA HIS A 242 30.82 -61.73 -15.30
C HIS A 242 31.33 -60.70 -16.31
N ARG A 243 32.39 -61.06 -17.04
CA ARG A 243 32.92 -60.31 -18.17
C ARG A 243 32.26 -60.81 -19.45
N ARG A 244 31.61 -59.90 -20.17
CA ARG A 244 31.09 -60.18 -21.51
C ARG A 244 32.21 -60.22 -22.54
N LYS A 245 31.92 -60.78 -23.71
CA LYS A 245 32.85 -60.87 -24.84
C LYS A 245 33.36 -59.50 -25.34
N ASP A 246 32.55 -58.46 -25.19
CA ASP A 246 32.92 -57.07 -25.53
C ASP A 246 33.78 -56.39 -24.45
N GLY A 247 34.07 -57.07 -23.35
CA GLY A 247 34.85 -56.57 -22.22
C GLY A 247 34.04 -55.87 -21.13
N THR A 248 32.74 -55.64 -21.33
CA THR A 248 31.86 -55.05 -20.31
C THR A 248 31.66 -56.01 -19.14
N ILE A 249 31.51 -55.46 -17.94
CA ILE A 249 31.34 -56.24 -16.71
C ILE A 249 29.90 -56.08 -16.23
N ILE A 250 29.23 -57.21 -16.00
CA ILE A 250 27.91 -57.28 -15.40
C ILE A 250 27.98 -57.90 -14.01
N THR A 251 27.11 -57.47 -13.11
CA THR A 251 26.96 -58.08 -11.80
C THR A 251 25.88 -59.14 -11.89
N VAL A 252 26.22 -60.37 -11.51
CA VAL A 252 25.32 -61.52 -11.61
C VAL A 252 25.12 -62.16 -10.24
N ASP A 253 23.88 -62.56 -9.98
CA ASP A 253 23.53 -63.45 -8.86
C ASP A 253 23.56 -64.89 -9.39
N ILE A 254 24.43 -65.71 -8.82
CA ILE A 254 24.61 -67.11 -9.20
C ILE A 254 23.92 -67.99 -8.18
N SER A 255 23.02 -68.86 -8.65
CA SER A 255 22.42 -69.93 -7.85
C SER A 255 22.83 -71.27 -8.44
N THR A 256 23.53 -72.11 -7.67
CA THR A 256 24.07 -73.37 -8.15
C THR A 256 23.75 -74.54 -7.22
N THR A 257 23.53 -75.74 -7.76
CA THR A 257 23.15 -76.96 -7.03
C THR A 257 23.87 -78.17 -7.62
N HIS A 258 24.27 -79.11 -6.76
CA HIS A 258 24.96 -80.33 -7.19
C HIS A 258 23.98 -81.48 -7.46
N LEU A 259 24.13 -82.11 -8.62
CA LEU A 259 23.34 -83.29 -9.02
C LEU A 259 24.23 -84.55 -9.01
N GLN A 260 23.87 -85.53 -8.17
CA GLN A 260 24.60 -86.79 -8.00
C GLN A 260 24.24 -87.80 -9.11
N ILE A 261 24.75 -87.56 -10.32
CA ILE A 261 24.79 -88.54 -11.43
C ILE A 261 26.26 -88.99 -11.63
N GLU A 262 26.52 -90.12 -12.28
CA GLU A 262 27.89 -90.55 -12.66
C GLU A 262 28.68 -89.38 -13.27
N GLY A 263 29.78 -88.98 -12.61
CA GLY A 263 30.61 -87.82 -12.97
C GLY A 263 30.46 -86.62 -12.02
N GLY A 264 29.27 -86.37 -11.47
CA GLY A 264 28.94 -85.24 -10.59
C GLY A 264 28.96 -83.90 -11.32
N VAL A 265 27.78 -83.31 -11.56
CA VAL A 265 27.61 -82.06 -12.30
C VAL A 265 26.92 -81.00 -11.44
N PHE A 266 27.13 -79.74 -11.76
CA PHE A 266 26.54 -78.60 -11.07
C PHE A 266 25.63 -77.85 -12.03
N ILE A 267 24.38 -77.66 -11.62
CA ILE A 267 23.39 -76.91 -12.37
C ILE A 267 23.36 -75.50 -11.82
N SER A 268 23.57 -74.51 -12.68
CA SER A 268 23.71 -73.11 -12.29
C SER A 268 22.76 -72.22 -13.08
N PHE A 269 22.17 -71.26 -12.37
CA PHE A 269 21.43 -70.14 -12.93
C PHE A 269 22.19 -68.85 -12.62
N ALA A 270 22.40 -68.02 -13.63
CA ALA A 270 22.94 -66.68 -13.54
C ALA A 270 21.83 -65.67 -13.86
N ARG A 271 21.59 -64.73 -12.95
CA ARG A 271 20.70 -63.60 -13.17
C ARG A 271 21.50 -62.31 -13.23
N ASP A 272 21.34 -61.55 -14.31
CA ASP A 272 21.93 -60.20 -14.42
C ASP A 272 21.16 -59.24 -13.52
N ILE A 273 21.84 -58.72 -12.49
CA ILE A 273 21.28 -57.79 -11.50
C ILE A 273 21.92 -56.41 -11.59
N THR A 274 22.66 -56.13 -12.67
CA THR A 274 23.42 -54.88 -12.84
C THR A 274 22.54 -53.65 -12.72
N THR A 275 21.42 -53.60 -13.48
CA THR A 275 20.47 -52.49 -13.45
C THR A 275 19.83 -52.34 -12.08
N ALA A 276 19.39 -53.44 -11.46
CA ALA A 276 18.75 -53.42 -10.13
C ALA A 276 19.68 -52.90 -9.03
N LYS A 277 20.99 -53.20 -9.10
CA LYS A 277 22.00 -52.67 -8.17
C LYS A 277 22.19 -51.17 -8.34
N ILE A 278 22.35 -50.71 -9.58
CA ILE A 278 22.51 -49.28 -9.88
C ILE A 278 21.28 -48.49 -9.41
N GLU A 279 20.07 -48.98 -9.68
CA GLU A 279 18.84 -48.33 -9.22
C GLU A 279 18.75 -48.24 -7.70
N LYS A 280 19.16 -49.30 -6.99
CA LYS A 280 19.20 -49.32 -5.53
C LYS A 280 20.21 -48.29 -4.98
N GLU A 281 21.43 -48.28 -5.49
CA GLU A 281 22.48 -47.33 -5.05
C GLU A 281 22.08 -45.87 -5.34
N LEU A 282 21.48 -45.62 -6.51
CA LEU A 282 20.97 -44.30 -6.86
C LEU A 282 19.83 -43.86 -5.92
N LEU A 283 18.92 -44.77 -5.56
CA LEU A 283 17.85 -44.49 -4.62
C LEU A 283 18.40 -44.16 -3.23
N GLU A 284 19.39 -44.90 -2.74
CA GLU A 284 20.07 -44.63 -1.47
C GLU A 284 20.81 -43.28 -1.48
N ALA A 285 21.53 -42.96 -2.57
CA ALA A 285 22.18 -41.66 -2.75
C ALA A 285 21.15 -40.52 -2.75
N ARG A 286 20.01 -40.71 -3.42
CA ARG A 286 18.89 -39.75 -3.39
C ARG A 286 18.37 -39.52 -1.98
N PHE A 287 18.18 -40.55 -1.17
CA PHE A 287 17.75 -40.39 0.23
C PHE A 287 18.76 -39.58 1.05
N ARG A 288 20.07 -39.88 0.94
CA ARG A 288 21.13 -39.14 1.64
C ARG A 288 21.14 -37.65 1.26
N ILE A 289 21.11 -37.35 -0.05
CA ILE A 289 21.06 -35.97 -0.55
C ILE A 289 19.82 -35.24 -0.02
N GLN A 290 18.66 -35.92 0.02
CA GLN A 290 17.42 -35.32 0.49
C GLN A 290 17.43 -35.07 2.01
N GLU A 291 18.03 -35.93 2.82
CA GLU A 291 18.26 -35.65 4.25
C GLU A 291 19.18 -34.45 4.46
N PHE A 292 20.31 -34.39 3.75
CA PHE A 292 21.24 -33.25 3.82
C PHE A 292 20.60 -31.94 3.39
N SER A 293 19.60 -31.98 2.50
CA SER A 293 18.91 -30.78 2.02
C SER A 293 18.29 -29.92 3.13
N PHE A 294 17.88 -30.55 4.24
CA PHE A 294 17.29 -29.88 5.40
C PHE A 294 18.33 -29.28 6.35
N MET A 295 19.57 -29.77 6.34
CA MET A 295 20.57 -29.47 7.36
C MET A 295 21.72 -28.59 6.85
N LEU A 296 22.22 -28.86 5.65
CA LEU A 296 23.43 -28.21 5.13
C LEU A 296 23.09 -26.89 4.43
N PRO A 297 24.01 -25.93 4.33
CA PRO A 297 23.93 -24.82 3.38
C PRO A 297 23.84 -25.28 1.91
N LEU A 298 23.50 -24.37 0.98
CA LEU A 298 23.25 -24.72 -0.43
C LEU A 298 24.51 -25.22 -1.15
N ASP A 299 25.64 -24.57 -0.91
CA ASP A 299 26.95 -24.88 -1.45
C ASP A 299 27.50 -26.23 -0.94
N GLU A 300 27.39 -26.50 0.37
CA GLU A 300 27.76 -27.80 0.94
C GLU A 300 26.90 -28.94 0.42
N LEU A 301 25.59 -28.70 0.25
CA LEU A 301 24.68 -29.69 -0.32
C LEU A 301 25.04 -30.02 -1.77
N LEU A 302 25.37 -29.02 -2.58
CA LEU A 302 25.79 -29.23 -3.97
C LEU A 302 27.10 -30.00 -4.05
N ARG A 303 28.06 -29.69 -3.16
CA ARG A 303 29.29 -30.46 -3.04
C ARG A 303 29.01 -31.92 -2.69
N LYS A 304 28.05 -32.20 -1.80
CA LYS A 304 27.61 -33.58 -1.51
C LYS A 304 26.94 -34.27 -2.70
N CYS A 305 26.14 -33.57 -3.50
CA CYS A 305 25.57 -34.13 -4.72
C CYS A 305 26.67 -34.53 -5.72
N LEU A 306 27.71 -33.69 -5.84
CA LEU A 306 28.87 -33.99 -6.68
C LEU A 306 29.67 -35.18 -6.15
N ASP A 307 29.92 -35.26 -4.84
CA ASP A 307 30.62 -36.38 -4.22
C ASP A 307 29.88 -37.72 -4.46
N GLU A 308 28.54 -37.72 -4.37
CA GLU A 308 27.72 -38.90 -4.69
C GLU A 308 27.78 -39.28 -6.17
N ALA A 309 27.76 -38.29 -7.07
CA ALA A 309 27.92 -38.52 -8.50
C ALA A 309 29.29 -39.15 -8.81
N GLU A 310 30.37 -38.63 -8.23
CA GLU A 310 31.71 -39.20 -8.38
C GLU A 310 31.80 -40.63 -7.87
N GLN A 311 31.26 -40.89 -6.69
CA GLN A 311 31.30 -42.21 -6.08
C GLN A 311 30.59 -43.25 -6.94
N LEU A 312 29.39 -42.93 -7.44
CA LEU A 312 28.58 -43.86 -8.22
C LEU A 312 29.15 -44.11 -9.63
N THR A 313 29.79 -43.13 -10.25
CA THR A 313 30.45 -43.30 -11.56
C THR A 313 31.89 -43.77 -11.46
N ASN A 314 32.46 -43.85 -10.25
CA ASN A 314 33.89 -44.05 -9.98
C ASN A 314 34.76 -43.00 -10.70
N SER A 315 34.32 -41.75 -10.65
CA SER A 315 35.03 -40.59 -11.20
C SER A 315 35.92 -39.94 -10.14
N ASN A 316 36.88 -39.13 -10.59
CA ASN A 316 37.90 -38.50 -9.72
C ASN A 316 37.76 -36.99 -9.63
N SER A 317 36.78 -36.42 -10.32
CA SER A 317 36.54 -34.98 -10.38
C SER A 317 35.09 -34.71 -10.77
N GLY A 318 34.54 -33.61 -10.26
CA GLY A 318 33.14 -33.28 -10.42
C GLY A 318 32.95 -31.78 -10.28
N PHE A 319 32.08 -31.21 -11.09
CA PHE A 319 31.78 -29.79 -11.07
C PHE A 319 30.28 -29.52 -11.27
N PHE A 320 29.83 -28.39 -10.74
CA PHE A 320 28.48 -27.87 -10.94
C PHE A 320 28.54 -26.37 -11.26
N HIS A 321 27.90 -25.97 -12.35
CA HIS A 321 27.77 -24.57 -12.77
C HIS A 321 26.31 -24.20 -12.97
N PHE A 322 25.92 -23.00 -12.55
CA PHE A 322 24.63 -22.41 -12.91
C PHE A 322 24.74 -21.76 -14.29
N VAL A 323 23.65 -21.73 -15.05
CA VAL A 323 23.56 -20.99 -16.30
C VAL A 323 22.66 -19.78 -16.09
N ASP A 324 23.13 -18.61 -16.50
CA ASP A 324 22.37 -17.37 -16.39
C ASP A 324 21.07 -17.38 -17.21
N GLU A 325 20.16 -16.48 -16.86
CA GLU A 325 18.89 -16.34 -17.58
C GLU A 325 19.06 -15.92 -19.04
N ASP A 326 20.13 -15.20 -19.36
CA ASP A 326 20.51 -14.78 -20.72
C ASP A 326 21.11 -15.91 -21.56
N GLN A 327 21.46 -17.04 -20.92
CA GLN A 327 22.10 -18.21 -21.55
C GLN A 327 23.45 -17.89 -22.22
N ASP A 328 24.13 -16.82 -21.80
CA ASP A 328 25.43 -16.41 -22.32
C ASP A 328 26.58 -16.64 -21.33
N ASN A 329 26.27 -16.78 -20.03
CA ASN A 329 27.27 -16.90 -18.97
C ASN A 329 26.97 -18.06 -18.01
N LEU A 330 28.04 -18.61 -17.42
CA LEU A 330 28.01 -19.55 -16.32
C LEU A 330 28.25 -18.81 -15.00
N GLN A 331 27.47 -19.13 -13.97
CA GLN A 331 27.60 -18.58 -12.62
C GLN A 331 27.96 -19.67 -11.60
N ILE A 332 28.71 -19.27 -10.57
CA ILE A 332 29.08 -20.07 -9.39
C ILE A 332 29.70 -21.43 -9.78
N GLN A 333 31.02 -21.52 -9.65
CA GLN A 333 31.76 -22.75 -9.88
C GLN A 333 31.91 -23.53 -8.57
N LEU A 334 31.25 -24.69 -8.48
CA LEU A 334 31.43 -25.65 -7.39
C LEU A 334 32.18 -26.87 -7.88
N TRP A 335 33.13 -27.31 -7.07
CA TRP A 335 33.89 -28.54 -7.28
C TRP A 335 33.52 -29.56 -6.20
N SER A 336 33.63 -30.84 -6.51
CA SER A 336 33.54 -31.93 -5.54
C SER A 336 34.62 -31.83 -4.45
N SER A 337 34.46 -32.62 -3.39
CA SER A 337 35.41 -32.68 -2.27
C SER A 337 36.74 -33.34 -2.65
N SER A 338 36.79 -34.11 -3.73
CA SER A 338 38.01 -34.80 -4.21
C SER A 338 39.02 -33.85 -4.86
N ILE A 339 38.61 -32.63 -5.23
CA ILE A 339 39.48 -31.60 -5.80
C ILE A 339 39.89 -30.62 -4.68
N PRO A 340 41.18 -30.56 -4.29
CA PRO A 340 41.65 -29.60 -3.30
C PRO A 340 41.42 -28.17 -3.78
N SER A 341 40.98 -27.29 -2.88
CA SER A 341 40.75 -25.87 -3.15
C SER A 341 41.99 -25.11 -3.67
N SER A 342 43.18 -25.67 -3.52
CA SER A 342 44.45 -25.15 -4.05
C SER A 342 44.75 -25.52 -5.51
N THR A 343 43.97 -26.42 -6.13
CA THR A 343 44.25 -27.01 -7.47
C THR A 343 43.52 -26.29 -8.60
N CYS A 344 42.73 -25.25 -8.30
CA CYS A 344 42.07 -24.44 -9.33
C CYS A 344 42.08 -22.97 -8.88
N THR A 345 43.06 -22.20 -9.34
CA THR A 345 43.21 -20.76 -9.05
C THR A 345 42.46 -19.89 -10.06
N VAL A 346 41.25 -20.28 -10.44
CA VAL A 346 40.34 -19.34 -11.11
C VAL A 346 39.78 -18.46 -10.01
N ASN A 347 40.15 -17.17 -10.01
CA ASN A 347 39.78 -16.21 -8.97
C ASN A 347 38.32 -16.40 -8.52
N ASP A 348 38.10 -16.57 -7.22
CA ASP A 348 36.79 -16.55 -6.53
C ASP A 348 35.95 -15.27 -6.77
N GLY A 349 36.38 -14.38 -7.69
CA GLY A 349 35.82 -13.05 -7.95
C GLY A 349 35.13 -12.84 -9.31
N GLU A 350 35.31 -13.71 -10.32
CA GLU A 350 34.49 -13.62 -11.54
C GLU A 350 33.19 -14.43 -11.34
N MET A 351 32.12 -13.77 -10.86
CA MET A 351 30.81 -14.41 -10.68
C MET A 351 30.20 -14.96 -11.98
N HIS A 352 30.69 -14.52 -13.14
CA HIS A 352 30.15 -14.84 -14.46
C HIS A 352 31.26 -15.20 -15.43
N TYR A 353 31.20 -16.39 -16.01
CA TYR A 353 32.15 -16.88 -16.99
C TYR A 353 31.45 -17.08 -18.36
N PRO A 354 31.86 -16.38 -19.43
CA PRO A 354 31.18 -16.47 -20.72
C PRO A 354 31.23 -17.88 -21.32
N ILE A 355 30.06 -18.43 -21.67
CA ILE A 355 29.91 -19.79 -22.23
C ILE A 355 30.77 -19.97 -23.49
N LYS A 356 30.88 -18.93 -24.32
CA LYS A 356 31.74 -18.91 -25.52
C LYS A 356 33.22 -19.17 -25.22
N LYS A 357 33.68 -18.97 -23.98
CA LYS A 357 35.07 -19.22 -23.55
C LYS A 357 35.24 -20.56 -22.84
N ALA A 358 34.17 -21.26 -22.46
CA ALA A 358 34.19 -22.42 -21.55
C ALA A 358 34.74 -23.72 -22.17
N GLY A 359 35.08 -23.71 -23.45
CA GLY A 359 35.66 -24.86 -24.13
C GLY A 359 34.67 -26.03 -24.20
N VAL A 360 35.20 -27.25 -24.06
CA VAL A 360 34.47 -28.51 -24.26
C VAL A 360 33.36 -28.72 -23.21
N TRP A 361 33.51 -28.13 -22.03
CA TRP A 361 32.56 -28.32 -20.92
C TRP A 361 31.19 -27.69 -21.19
N ALA A 362 31.13 -26.73 -22.12
CA ALA A 362 29.90 -26.11 -22.59
C ALA A 362 29.31 -26.78 -23.84
N ASP A 363 29.89 -27.88 -24.33
CA ASP A 363 29.36 -28.60 -25.50
C ASP A 363 27.95 -29.11 -25.20
N CYS A 364 27.68 -29.58 -23.97
CA CYS A 364 26.33 -29.95 -23.55
C CYS A 364 25.31 -28.80 -23.59
N ILE A 365 25.76 -27.54 -23.43
CA ILE A 365 24.90 -26.36 -23.55
C ILE A 365 24.59 -26.07 -25.01
N SER A 366 25.61 -26.13 -25.86
CA SER A 366 25.49 -25.87 -27.30
C SER A 366 24.65 -26.94 -27.99
N GLU A 367 24.85 -28.20 -27.62
CA GLU A 367 24.12 -29.35 -28.17
C GLU A 367 22.79 -29.63 -27.45
N ARG A 368 22.55 -29.00 -26.30
CA ARG A 368 21.36 -29.18 -25.45
C ARG A 368 21.05 -30.64 -25.08
N LYS A 369 22.10 -31.45 -24.94
CA LYS A 369 22.03 -32.86 -24.55
C LYS A 369 23.29 -33.23 -23.78
N THR A 370 23.27 -34.39 -23.12
CA THR A 370 24.44 -34.95 -22.47
C THR A 370 25.54 -35.27 -23.47
N VAL A 371 26.79 -34.95 -23.10
CA VAL A 371 27.97 -35.16 -23.94
C VAL A 371 29.03 -35.92 -23.16
N VAL A 372 29.64 -36.92 -23.80
CA VAL A 372 30.74 -37.73 -23.27
C VAL A 372 31.96 -37.53 -24.14
N HIS A 373 33.09 -37.25 -23.50
CA HIS A 373 34.40 -37.21 -24.14
C HIS A 373 35.34 -38.18 -23.43
N ASN A 374 35.41 -39.43 -23.90
CA ASN A 374 36.32 -40.44 -23.33
C ASN A 374 37.80 -40.20 -23.65
N ASN A 375 38.09 -39.43 -24.70
CA ASN A 375 39.44 -39.05 -25.12
C ASN A 375 39.55 -37.53 -25.24
N TYR A 376 39.61 -36.83 -24.10
CA TYR A 376 39.67 -35.35 -24.07
C TYR A 376 40.87 -34.80 -24.87
N GLN A 377 42.00 -35.52 -24.86
CA GLN A 377 43.22 -35.06 -25.51
C GLN A 377 43.13 -34.99 -27.04
N GLU A 378 42.24 -35.78 -27.67
CA GLU A 378 42.08 -35.85 -29.12
C GLU A 378 41.11 -34.79 -29.68
N LEU A 379 40.43 -34.04 -28.80
CA LEU A 379 39.47 -33.02 -29.20
C LEU A 379 40.16 -31.80 -29.85
N LYS A 380 39.78 -31.50 -31.10
CA LYS A 380 40.38 -30.42 -31.90
C LYS A 380 39.93 -29.02 -31.46
N HIS A 381 38.74 -28.90 -30.85
CA HIS A 381 38.14 -27.64 -30.42
C HIS A 381 38.34 -27.32 -28.94
N LYS A 382 39.15 -28.10 -28.21
CA LYS A 382 39.47 -27.82 -26.80
C LYS A 382 40.16 -26.45 -26.68
N LYS A 383 39.65 -25.59 -25.81
CA LYS A 383 40.16 -24.21 -25.62
C LYS A 383 41.31 -24.10 -24.60
N GLY A 384 41.94 -25.24 -24.27
CA GLY A 384 42.96 -25.34 -23.23
C GLY A 384 42.38 -25.31 -21.81
N LEU A 385 43.20 -25.63 -20.82
CA LEU A 385 42.84 -25.57 -19.40
C LEU A 385 43.56 -24.38 -18.73
N PRO A 386 42.95 -23.68 -17.75
CA PRO A 386 43.63 -22.64 -16.99
C PRO A 386 44.90 -23.18 -16.28
N PRO A 387 45.91 -22.33 -16.01
CA PRO A 387 47.10 -22.74 -15.26
C PRO A 387 46.72 -23.31 -13.89
N GLY A 388 47.24 -24.51 -13.55
CA GLY A 388 46.97 -25.20 -12.28
C GLY A 388 45.81 -26.22 -12.32
N HIS A 389 44.98 -26.21 -13.36
CA HIS A 389 43.80 -27.08 -13.49
C HIS A 389 44.14 -28.58 -13.52
N ILE A 390 43.20 -29.43 -13.05
CA ILE A 390 43.32 -30.89 -13.11
C ILE A 390 43.54 -31.38 -14.55
N ASN A 391 44.44 -32.35 -14.74
CA ASN A 391 44.67 -32.97 -16.04
C ASN A 391 43.44 -33.81 -16.43
N LEU A 392 42.74 -33.40 -17.48
CA LEU A 392 41.51 -34.03 -17.93
C LEU A 392 41.82 -35.10 -18.99
N ILE A 393 41.49 -36.35 -18.67
CA ILE A 393 41.61 -37.52 -19.55
C ILE A 393 40.27 -37.75 -20.25
N ARG A 394 39.19 -37.73 -19.47
CA ARG A 394 37.82 -37.97 -19.93
C ARG A 394 36.81 -37.21 -19.10
N GLU A 395 35.67 -36.92 -19.70
CA GLU A 395 34.58 -36.20 -19.06
C GLU A 395 33.19 -36.64 -19.56
N LEU A 396 32.22 -36.47 -18.67
CA LEU A 396 30.79 -36.61 -18.91
C LEU A 396 30.13 -35.35 -18.37
N VAL A 397 29.43 -34.62 -19.23
CA VAL A 397 28.78 -33.34 -18.90
C VAL A 397 27.30 -33.38 -19.27
N VAL A 398 26.46 -32.99 -18.30
CA VAL A 398 25.01 -33.07 -18.39
C VAL A 398 24.39 -31.68 -18.20
N PRO A 399 23.49 -31.25 -19.10
CA PRO A 399 22.70 -30.04 -18.92
C PRO A 399 21.40 -30.34 -18.15
N VAL A 400 21.06 -29.49 -17.18
CA VAL A 400 19.74 -29.53 -16.51
C VAL A 400 18.78 -28.63 -17.27
N LEU A 401 17.77 -29.22 -17.91
CA LEU A 401 16.76 -28.47 -18.67
C LEU A 401 15.49 -28.22 -17.85
N ARG A 402 14.98 -26.98 -17.88
CA ARG A 402 13.64 -26.62 -17.38
C ARG A 402 12.93 -25.77 -18.44
N GLY A 403 11.87 -26.34 -19.04
CA GLY A 403 11.23 -25.75 -20.23
C GLY A 403 12.22 -25.65 -21.39
N ASN A 404 12.37 -24.45 -21.97
CA ASN A 404 13.30 -24.22 -23.08
C ASN A 404 14.68 -23.66 -22.65
N LYS A 405 14.98 -23.56 -21.35
CA LYS A 405 16.26 -23.03 -20.86
C LYS A 405 17.08 -24.10 -20.16
N ILE A 406 18.41 -24.01 -20.29
CA ILE A 406 19.35 -24.78 -19.48
C ILE A 406 19.59 -23.97 -18.21
N LYS A 407 19.47 -24.63 -17.07
CA LYS A 407 19.50 -24.01 -15.75
C LYS A 407 20.82 -24.23 -15.02
N ALA A 408 21.41 -25.40 -15.21
CA ALA A 408 22.69 -25.77 -14.66
C ALA A 408 23.40 -26.78 -15.57
N VAL A 409 24.68 -26.98 -15.32
CA VAL A 409 25.50 -28.03 -15.91
C VAL A 409 26.22 -28.76 -14.79
N LEU A 410 26.09 -30.08 -14.76
CA LEU A 410 26.83 -30.96 -13.86
C LEU A 410 27.80 -31.79 -14.71
N GLY A 411 29.05 -31.86 -14.30
CA GLY A 411 30.07 -32.66 -14.98
C GLY A 411 30.81 -33.56 -14.00
N VAL A 412 31.20 -34.74 -14.49
CA VAL A 412 32.15 -35.65 -13.81
C VAL A 412 33.29 -36.03 -14.75
N GLY A 413 34.49 -36.15 -14.21
CA GLY A 413 35.72 -36.33 -14.98
C GLY A 413 36.63 -37.42 -14.43
N ASN A 414 37.49 -37.93 -15.31
CA ASN A 414 38.62 -38.80 -14.98
C ASN A 414 38.28 -40.18 -14.39
N LYS A 415 37.07 -40.73 -14.64
CA LYS A 415 36.79 -42.17 -14.40
C LYS A 415 37.92 -43.04 -14.98
N PRO A 416 38.42 -44.12 -14.36
CA PRO A 416 39.55 -44.89 -14.91
C PRO A 416 39.29 -45.54 -16.28
N THR A 417 38.04 -45.91 -16.56
CA THR A 417 37.56 -46.47 -17.82
C THR A 417 36.66 -45.49 -18.56
N ASP A 418 36.32 -45.80 -19.81
CA ASP A 418 35.34 -45.06 -20.59
C ASP A 418 34.00 -44.93 -19.84
N TYR A 419 33.38 -43.76 -19.96
CA TYR A 419 32.00 -43.54 -19.57
C TYR A 419 31.08 -44.29 -20.52
N ILE A 420 30.08 -44.95 -19.94
CA ILE A 420 29.09 -45.77 -20.61
C ILE A 420 27.67 -45.24 -20.30
N THR A 421 26.66 -45.82 -20.95
CA THR A 421 25.26 -45.39 -20.82
C THR A 421 24.76 -45.34 -19.38
N SER A 422 25.18 -46.29 -18.52
CA SER A 422 24.78 -46.27 -17.11
C SER A 422 25.33 -45.06 -16.35
N ASP A 423 26.53 -44.57 -16.69
CA ASP A 423 27.09 -43.37 -16.06
C ASP A 423 26.28 -42.13 -16.44
N ILE A 424 25.87 -42.04 -17.71
CA ILE A 424 25.00 -40.97 -18.20
C ILE A 424 23.72 -40.93 -17.38
N GLU A 425 23.04 -42.07 -17.23
CA GLU A 425 21.76 -42.15 -16.48
C GLU A 425 21.91 -41.75 -15.01
N ILE A 426 23.01 -42.13 -14.35
CA ILE A 426 23.29 -41.75 -12.96
C ILE A 426 23.46 -40.23 -12.83
N VAL A 427 24.33 -39.65 -13.66
CA VAL A 427 24.70 -38.23 -13.60
C VAL A 427 23.50 -37.35 -13.98
N GLU A 428 22.72 -37.75 -14.98
CA GLU A 428 21.46 -37.06 -15.35
C GLU A 428 20.46 -37.01 -14.20
N ARG A 429 20.18 -38.16 -13.58
CA ARG A 429 19.21 -38.22 -12.49
C ARG A 429 19.67 -37.44 -11.26
N LEU A 430 20.96 -37.46 -10.94
CA LEU A 430 21.51 -36.69 -9.83
C LEU A 430 21.54 -35.18 -10.13
N ALA A 431 21.84 -34.78 -11.36
CA ALA A 431 21.82 -33.37 -11.77
C ALA A 431 20.40 -32.77 -11.67
N ASP A 432 19.39 -33.51 -12.13
CA ASP A 432 17.99 -33.11 -12.00
C ASP A 432 17.54 -33.01 -10.55
N LEU A 433 17.90 -34.00 -9.72
CA LEU A 433 17.61 -34.00 -8.29
C LEU A 433 18.26 -32.81 -7.58
N ALA A 434 19.54 -32.54 -7.86
CA ALA A 434 20.26 -31.41 -7.29
C ALA A 434 19.55 -30.09 -7.61
N TRP A 435 19.13 -29.90 -8.87
CA TRP A 435 18.40 -28.71 -9.27
C TRP A 435 17.06 -28.54 -8.57
N ASP A 436 16.24 -29.59 -8.49
CA ASP A 436 14.93 -29.52 -7.81
C ASP A 436 15.07 -29.11 -6.33
N ILE A 437 16.14 -29.58 -5.68
CA ILE A 437 16.44 -29.22 -4.29
C ILE A 437 16.93 -27.77 -4.19
N ILE A 438 17.75 -27.30 -5.14
CA ILE A 438 18.18 -25.90 -5.20
C ILE A 438 16.97 -24.97 -5.34
N GLU A 439 16.09 -25.23 -6.31
CA GLU A 439 14.91 -24.38 -6.56
C GLU A 439 14.04 -24.26 -5.32
N ARG A 440 13.76 -25.40 -4.67
CA ARG A 440 12.98 -25.43 -3.43
C ARG A 440 13.64 -24.60 -2.34
N LYS A 441 14.95 -24.79 -2.12
CA LYS A 441 15.68 -24.11 -1.04
C LYS A 441 15.77 -22.60 -1.27
N ARG A 442 15.97 -22.16 -2.52
CA ARG A 442 15.94 -20.74 -2.88
C ARG A 442 14.55 -20.14 -2.66
N ALA A 443 13.48 -20.84 -3.01
CA ALA A 443 12.12 -20.40 -2.76
C ALA A 443 11.84 -20.24 -1.25
N ASP A 444 12.26 -21.20 -0.43
CA ASP A 444 12.11 -21.14 1.04
C ASP A 444 12.90 -19.98 1.66
N LEU A 445 14.13 -19.72 1.18
CA LEU A 445 14.94 -18.59 1.63
C LEU A 445 14.29 -17.26 1.27
N LEU A 446 13.83 -17.10 0.01
CA LEU A 446 13.12 -15.91 -0.45
C LEU A 446 11.82 -15.68 0.34
N LEU A 447 11.07 -16.73 0.64
CA LEU A 447 9.86 -16.65 1.46
C LEU A 447 10.20 -16.18 2.89
N LYS A 448 11.22 -16.77 3.52
CA LYS A 448 11.67 -16.36 4.86
C LYS A 448 12.17 -14.91 4.89
N GLU A 449 12.91 -14.48 3.87
CA GLU A 449 13.39 -13.10 3.77
C GLU A 449 12.24 -12.12 3.55
N SER A 450 11.30 -12.46 2.67
CA SER A 450 10.08 -11.70 2.43
C SER A 450 9.22 -11.58 3.70
N GLU A 451 9.01 -12.69 4.42
CA GLU A 451 8.28 -12.69 5.71
C GLU A 451 8.98 -11.80 6.74
N LYS A 452 10.31 -11.93 6.87
CA LYS A 452 11.11 -11.07 7.77
C LYS A 452 10.95 -9.60 7.40
N LYS A 453 11.06 -9.25 6.12
CA LYS A 453 10.89 -7.88 5.61
C LYS A 453 9.51 -7.32 5.96
N TYR A 454 8.42 -8.07 5.72
CA TYR A 454 7.07 -7.62 6.06
C TYR A 454 6.86 -7.51 7.57
N ARG A 455 7.41 -8.44 8.36
CA ARG A 455 7.36 -8.38 9.83
C ARG A 455 8.09 -7.15 10.38
N GLU A 456 9.23 -6.78 9.78
CA GLU A 456 9.96 -5.56 10.14
C GLU A 456 9.17 -4.29 9.80
N LEU A 457 8.57 -4.22 8.59
CA LEU A 457 7.70 -3.10 8.20
C LEU A 457 6.49 -2.96 9.13
N PHE A 458 5.83 -4.08 9.44
CA PHE A 458 4.71 -4.14 10.38
C PHE A 458 5.10 -3.63 11.77
N ASN A 459 6.27 -4.07 12.27
CA ASN A 459 6.75 -3.69 13.59
C ASN A 459 7.24 -2.24 13.69
N ARG A 460 7.75 -1.67 12.59
CA ARG A 460 8.26 -0.28 12.52
C ARG A 460 7.22 0.76 12.14
N MET A 461 6.00 0.34 11.80
CA MET A 461 4.91 1.26 11.43
C MET A 461 4.60 2.24 12.59
N GLU A 462 4.55 3.54 12.28
CA GLU A 462 4.31 4.60 13.28
C GLU A 462 2.84 4.78 13.68
N SER A 463 1.94 4.16 12.93
CA SER A 463 0.53 4.04 13.30
C SER A 463 0.30 2.71 14.03
N GLY A 464 -0.62 2.71 14.99
CA GLY A 464 -1.08 1.46 15.58
C GLY A 464 -1.86 0.66 14.54
N PHE A 465 -1.59 -0.63 14.44
CA PHE A 465 -2.31 -1.55 13.57
C PHE A 465 -2.85 -2.70 14.41
N ALA A 466 -4.10 -3.07 14.15
CA ALA A 466 -4.71 -4.27 14.69
C ALA A 466 -5.58 -4.96 13.66
N TYR A 467 -5.46 -6.28 13.58
CA TYR A 467 -6.28 -7.16 12.75
C TYR A 467 -7.23 -7.95 13.63
N HIS A 468 -8.49 -8.03 13.21
CA HIS A 468 -9.57 -8.56 14.02
C HIS A 468 -10.52 -9.46 13.23
N GLU A 469 -11.23 -10.30 13.96
CA GLU A 469 -12.39 -11.07 13.51
C GLU A 469 -13.66 -10.50 14.19
N ILE A 470 -14.69 -10.17 13.41
CA ILE A 470 -15.97 -9.71 13.96
C ILE A 470 -16.77 -10.91 14.48
N ILE A 471 -17.41 -10.75 15.64
CA ILE A 471 -18.29 -11.76 16.24
C ILE A 471 -19.73 -11.26 16.09
N LEU A 472 -20.58 -12.10 15.50
CA LEU A 472 -21.99 -11.82 15.26
C LEU A 472 -22.87 -12.63 16.21
N ASN A 473 -24.05 -12.11 16.55
CA ASN A 473 -25.09 -12.88 17.22
C ASN A 473 -25.87 -13.77 16.23
N GLU A 474 -26.82 -14.56 16.73
CA GLU A 474 -27.68 -15.43 15.91
C GLU A 474 -28.53 -14.68 14.86
N LYS A 475 -28.76 -13.37 15.07
CA LYS A 475 -29.48 -12.51 14.12
C LYS A 475 -28.57 -11.89 13.05
N GLY A 476 -27.25 -12.13 13.14
CA GLY A 476 -26.24 -11.58 12.24
C GLY A 476 -25.73 -10.18 12.62
N ASP A 477 -26.12 -9.64 13.78
CA ASP A 477 -25.66 -8.33 14.23
C ASP A 477 -24.28 -8.42 14.90
N PRO A 478 -23.37 -7.44 14.65
CA PRO A 478 -22.09 -7.34 15.34
C PRO A 478 -22.27 -7.10 16.84
N VAL A 479 -21.69 -7.96 17.66
CA VAL A 479 -21.77 -7.87 19.13
C VAL A 479 -20.42 -7.73 19.80
N ASP A 480 -19.35 -8.22 19.16
CA ASP A 480 -18.00 -8.19 19.71
C ASP A 480 -16.98 -8.36 18.57
N TYR A 481 -15.68 -8.32 18.87
CA TYR A 481 -14.62 -8.69 17.94
C TYR A 481 -13.41 -9.24 18.67
N ARG A 482 -12.68 -10.15 18.01
CA ARG A 482 -11.48 -10.80 18.54
C ARG A 482 -10.22 -10.23 17.90
N PHE A 483 -9.20 -9.97 18.70
CA PHE A 483 -7.89 -9.58 18.18
C PHE A 483 -7.17 -10.80 17.58
N LEU A 484 -6.73 -10.69 16.34
CA LEU A 484 -5.92 -11.73 15.66
C LEU A 484 -4.44 -11.35 15.62
N ALA A 485 -4.12 -10.08 15.42
CA ALA A 485 -2.75 -9.58 15.44
C ALA A 485 -2.74 -8.08 15.77
N VAL A 486 -1.70 -7.60 16.44
CA VAL A 486 -1.45 -6.16 16.65
C VAL A 486 0.03 -5.85 16.47
N ASN A 487 0.36 -4.64 16.04
CA ASN A 487 1.74 -4.20 15.96
C ASN A 487 2.23 -3.55 17.28
N PRO A 488 3.55 -3.38 17.48
CA PRO A 488 4.10 -2.76 18.69
C PRO A 488 3.58 -1.33 18.94
N MET A 489 3.32 -0.57 17.86
CA MET A 489 2.78 0.78 17.99
C MET A 489 1.35 0.79 18.55
N PHE A 490 0.51 -0.19 18.18
CA PHE A 490 -0.80 -0.36 18.78
C PHE A 490 -0.70 -0.55 20.31
N GLU A 491 0.26 -1.36 20.77
CA GLU A 491 0.50 -1.52 22.22
C GLU A 491 0.89 -0.19 22.87
N LYS A 492 1.76 0.60 22.22
CA LYS A 492 2.23 1.88 22.75
C LYS A 492 1.09 2.90 22.82
N LEU A 493 0.21 2.92 21.83
CA LEU A 493 -0.90 3.86 21.74
C LEU A 493 -2.05 3.52 22.69
N THR A 494 -2.36 2.23 22.84
CA THR A 494 -3.52 1.74 23.62
C THR A 494 -3.16 1.25 25.02
N GLY A 495 -1.89 0.94 25.28
CA GLY A 495 -1.42 0.27 26.50
C GLY A 495 -1.66 -1.25 26.52
N LEU A 496 -2.34 -1.79 25.51
CA LEU A 496 -2.71 -3.21 25.46
C LEU A 496 -1.56 -4.07 24.92
N LYS A 497 -1.09 -5.02 25.72
CA LYS A 497 -0.01 -5.93 25.32
C LYS A 497 -0.54 -7.04 24.42
N SER A 498 0.08 -7.22 23.25
CA SER A 498 -0.25 -8.24 22.24
C SER A 498 -0.42 -9.62 22.84
N LYS A 499 0.54 -10.05 23.68
CA LYS A 499 0.52 -11.34 24.40
C LYS A 499 -0.72 -11.57 25.29
N ASN A 500 -1.41 -10.51 25.70
CA ASN A 500 -2.55 -10.56 26.62
C ASN A 500 -3.90 -10.39 25.91
N ILE A 501 -3.90 -10.02 24.62
CA ILE A 501 -5.11 -9.63 23.88
C ILE A 501 -5.35 -10.48 22.64
N VAL A 502 -4.29 -10.99 21.99
CA VAL A 502 -4.45 -11.85 20.81
C VAL A 502 -5.28 -13.09 21.19
N ASN A 503 -6.23 -13.44 20.33
CA ASN A 503 -7.28 -14.44 20.51
C ASN A 503 -8.32 -14.16 21.61
N ARG A 504 -8.30 -12.98 22.22
CA ARG A 504 -9.35 -12.54 23.15
C ARG A 504 -10.27 -11.52 22.49
N THR A 505 -11.49 -11.42 23.02
CA THR A 505 -12.49 -10.46 22.54
C THR A 505 -12.22 -9.05 23.07
N VAL A 506 -12.76 -8.02 22.42
CA VAL A 506 -12.59 -6.65 22.91
C VAL A 506 -13.33 -6.46 24.23
N LEU A 507 -14.49 -7.08 24.42
CA LEU A 507 -15.23 -6.94 25.68
C LEU A 507 -14.50 -7.63 26.85
N ASP A 508 -13.73 -8.70 26.61
CA ASP A 508 -12.89 -9.32 27.63
C ASP A 508 -11.69 -8.43 28.04
N VAL A 509 -11.17 -7.66 27.09
CA VAL A 509 -9.94 -6.86 27.27
C VAL A 509 -10.29 -5.43 27.74
N LEU A 510 -11.35 -4.86 27.19
CA LEU A 510 -11.89 -3.53 27.45
C LEU A 510 -13.42 -3.62 27.64
N PRO A 511 -13.90 -4.02 28.84
CA PRO A 511 -15.34 -4.20 29.10
C PRO A 511 -16.18 -2.93 28.91
N GLY A 512 -15.56 -1.75 29.03
CA GLY A 512 -16.22 -0.45 28.82
C GLY A 512 -16.30 0.01 27.36
N THR A 513 -15.96 -0.83 26.39
CA THR A 513 -15.97 -0.47 24.96
C THR A 513 -17.36 -0.05 24.49
N GLU A 514 -17.45 1.15 23.90
CA GLU A 514 -18.73 1.73 23.50
C GLU A 514 -19.38 1.00 22.30
N LYS A 515 -20.72 0.99 22.28
CA LYS A 515 -21.53 0.32 21.25
C LYS A 515 -21.18 0.72 19.81
N TYR A 516 -20.83 1.99 19.67
CA TYR A 516 -20.40 2.59 18.41
C TYR A 516 -19.27 1.83 17.72
N TRP A 517 -18.30 1.26 18.45
CA TRP A 517 -17.13 0.63 17.87
C TRP A 517 -17.47 -0.66 17.11
N PHE A 518 -18.23 -1.56 17.72
CA PHE A 518 -18.61 -2.82 17.08
C PHE A 518 -19.67 -2.63 15.98
N GLU A 519 -20.58 -1.66 16.12
CA GLU A 519 -21.50 -1.31 15.03
C GLU A 519 -20.73 -0.76 13.81
N THR A 520 -19.71 0.08 14.05
CA THR A 520 -18.89 0.66 12.99
C THR A 520 -18.01 -0.38 12.30
N TYR A 521 -17.25 -1.14 13.08
CA TYR A 521 -16.36 -2.16 12.52
C TYR A 521 -17.11 -3.35 11.94
N GLY A 522 -18.26 -3.71 12.51
CA GLY A 522 -19.12 -4.74 11.96
C GLY A 522 -19.65 -4.37 10.58
N LYS A 523 -20.07 -3.11 10.35
CA LYS A 523 -20.42 -2.64 9.00
C LYS A 523 -19.26 -2.79 8.02
N VAL A 524 -18.03 -2.47 8.43
CA VAL A 524 -16.84 -2.63 7.59
C VAL A 524 -16.60 -4.11 7.25
N ALA A 525 -16.60 -4.99 8.26
CA ALA A 525 -16.35 -6.43 8.08
C ALA A 525 -17.43 -7.17 7.28
N LEU A 526 -18.67 -6.66 7.30
CA LEU A 526 -19.81 -7.25 6.58
C LEU A 526 -19.96 -6.70 5.16
N THR A 527 -19.70 -5.41 4.95
CA THR A 527 -19.93 -4.74 3.66
C THR A 527 -18.68 -4.61 2.79
N GLY A 528 -17.49 -4.74 3.37
CA GLY A 528 -16.22 -4.49 2.71
C GLY A 528 -15.88 -3.00 2.49
N LYS A 529 -16.80 -2.07 2.80
CA LYS A 529 -16.57 -0.64 2.57
C LYS A 529 -15.69 -0.05 3.68
N PRO A 530 -14.54 0.55 3.36
CA PRO A 530 -13.66 1.16 4.36
C PRO A 530 -14.28 2.45 4.94
N ILE A 531 -13.93 2.77 6.19
CA ILE A 531 -14.37 3.99 6.87
C ILE A 531 -13.21 4.67 7.58
N ARG A 532 -13.20 6.00 7.58
CA ARG A 532 -12.27 6.83 8.35
C ARG A 532 -13.04 7.77 9.26
N PHE A 533 -12.66 7.83 10.52
CA PHE A 533 -13.33 8.69 11.51
C PHE A 533 -12.39 9.08 12.64
N GLU A 534 -12.74 10.14 13.36
CA GLU A 534 -12.07 10.60 14.58
C GLU A 534 -13.03 10.40 15.75
N HIS A 535 -12.60 9.67 16.79
CA HIS A 535 -13.45 9.41 17.96
C HIS A 535 -12.64 9.34 19.24
N PHE A 536 -13.22 9.81 20.34
CA PHE A 536 -12.65 9.66 21.67
C PHE A 536 -12.95 8.26 22.20
N SER A 537 -11.92 7.53 22.63
CA SER A 537 -12.12 6.28 23.37
C SER A 537 -12.15 6.61 24.86
N LYS A 538 -13.31 6.41 25.52
CA LYS A 538 -13.42 6.68 26.96
C LYS A 538 -12.53 5.75 27.79
N THR A 539 -12.46 4.48 27.40
CA THR A 539 -11.69 3.46 28.12
C THR A 539 -10.19 3.69 28.03
N ILE A 540 -9.69 4.19 26.89
CA ILE A 540 -8.26 4.49 26.69
C ILE A 540 -7.91 5.93 27.08
N GLY A 541 -8.88 6.84 27.10
CA GLY A 541 -8.71 8.25 27.49
C GLY A 541 -8.03 9.11 26.42
N LYS A 542 -8.15 8.75 25.14
CA LYS A 542 -7.47 9.41 24.00
C LYS A 542 -8.39 9.59 22.80
N PHE A 543 -8.08 10.60 21.98
CA PHE A 543 -8.69 10.76 20.66
C PHE A 543 -7.91 9.97 19.62
N PHE A 544 -8.60 9.08 18.91
CA PHE A 544 -8.02 8.32 17.81
C PHE A 544 -8.60 8.73 16.48
N LYS A 545 -7.72 8.90 15.49
CA LYS A 545 -8.09 8.87 14.09
C LYS A 545 -7.95 7.42 13.61
N VAL A 546 -9.06 6.82 13.22
CA VAL A 546 -9.10 5.40 12.84
C VAL A 546 -9.44 5.28 11.36
N LEU A 547 -8.68 4.47 10.65
CA LEU A 547 -9.03 3.92 9.34
C LEU A 547 -9.32 2.43 9.52
N ALA A 548 -10.53 2.00 9.23
CA ALA A 548 -10.93 0.60 9.25
C ALA A 548 -11.28 0.11 7.84
N TYR A 549 -10.78 -1.07 7.48
CA TYR A 549 -11.06 -1.73 6.21
C TYR A 549 -11.14 -3.25 6.38
N SER A 550 -11.74 -3.97 5.43
CA SER A 550 -11.93 -5.42 5.49
C SER A 550 -11.10 -6.13 4.42
N PRO A 551 -10.06 -6.89 4.79
CA PRO A 551 -9.28 -7.70 3.84
C PRO A 551 -10.07 -8.93 3.33
N GLU A 552 -10.93 -9.48 4.19
CA GLU A 552 -11.76 -10.65 3.90
C GLU A 552 -13.05 -10.58 4.74
N LYS A 553 -14.11 -11.25 4.27
CA LYS A 553 -15.43 -11.21 4.91
C LYS A 553 -15.32 -11.65 6.38
N TYR A 554 -15.98 -10.91 7.27
CA TYR A 554 -15.93 -11.08 8.73
C TYR A 554 -14.59 -10.74 9.42
N ARG A 555 -13.59 -10.24 8.68
CA ARG A 555 -12.37 -9.71 9.28
C ARG A 555 -12.13 -8.27 8.88
N PHE A 556 -11.50 -7.53 9.77
CA PHE A 556 -11.19 -6.13 9.53
C PHE A 556 -9.86 -5.74 10.18
N ALA A 557 -9.16 -4.82 9.54
CA ALA A 557 -7.96 -4.19 10.04
C ALA A 557 -8.27 -2.74 10.42
N THR A 558 -7.68 -2.28 11.52
CA THR A 558 -7.75 -0.89 11.98
C THR A 558 -6.36 -0.31 12.03
N ILE A 559 -6.18 0.86 11.41
CA ILE A 559 -5.01 1.71 11.55
C ILE A 559 -5.43 2.90 12.41
N LEU A 560 -4.69 3.16 13.49
CA LEU A 560 -5.02 4.17 14.49
C LEU A 560 -3.84 5.10 14.78
N GLU A 561 -4.17 6.38 14.84
CA GLU A 561 -3.26 7.48 15.17
C GLU A 561 -3.81 8.22 16.38
N ASP A 562 -2.98 8.51 17.38
CA ASP A 562 -3.34 9.36 18.50
C ASP A 562 -3.30 10.83 18.05
N ILE A 563 -4.46 11.48 18.08
CA ILE A 563 -4.63 12.88 17.69
C ILE A 563 -4.99 13.76 18.89
N SER A 564 -4.73 13.29 20.12
CA SER A 564 -5.11 14.00 21.35
C SER A 564 -4.40 15.35 21.47
N GLU A 565 -3.09 15.42 21.19
CA GLU A 565 -2.34 16.68 21.18
C GLU A 565 -2.87 17.65 20.11
N LYS A 566 -3.24 17.13 18.94
CA LYS A 566 -3.85 17.93 17.87
C LYS A 566 -5.18 18.53 18.33
N LYS A 567 -6.04 17.73 18.97
CA LYS A 567 -7.33 18.19 19.51
C LYS A 567 -7.16 19.22 20.64
N GLN A 568 -6.14 19.07 21.47
CA GLN A 568 -5.83 20.05 22.51
C GLN A 568 -5.39 21.39 21.91
N LYS A 569 -4.45 21.38 20.95
CA LYS A 569 -4.01 22.60 20.25
C LYS A 569 -5.14 23.29 19.48
N GLU A 570 -6.03 22.52 18.85
CA GLU A 570 -7.24 23.06 18.19
C GLU A 570 -8.12 23.83 19.20
N LYS A 571 -8.31 23.26 20.40
CA LYS A 571 -9.09 23.92 21.46
C LYS A 571 -8.40 25.17 22.02
N GLU A 572 -7.10 25.10 22.30
CA GLU A 572 -6.30 26.24 22.78
C GLU A 572 -6.31 27.40 21.77
N LEU A 573 -6.22 27.09 20.47
CA LEU A 573 -6.28 28.09 19.40
C LEU A 573 -7.66 28.75 19.32
N GLU A 574 -8.74 27.98 19.45
CA GLU A 574 -10.11 28.53 19.47
C GLU A 574 -10.34 29.44 20.69
N GLU A 575 -9.86 29.04 21.87
CA GLU A 575 -9.90 29.87 23.08
C GLU A 575 -9.09 31.17 22.90
N TYR A 576 -7.89 31.08 22.32
CA TYR A 576 -7.04 32.23 22.03
C TYR A 576 -7.68 33.17 20.99
N ARG A 577 -8.30 32.63 19.93
CA ARG A 577 -9.02 33.42 18.92
C ARG A 577 -10.18 34.19 19.54
N ASN A 578 -10.99 33.52 20.36
CA ASN A 578 -12.10 34.14 21.07
C ASN A 578 -11.64 35.22 22.06
N HIS A 579 -10.48 35.04 22.70
CA HIS A 579 -9.87 36.06 23.55
C HIS A 579 -9.43 37.28 22.73
N LEU A 580 -8.70 37.07 21.63
CA LEU A 580 -8.26 38.13 20.72
C LEU A 580 -9.43 38.94 20.16
N GLU A 581 -10.51 38.28 19.74
CA GLU A 581 -11.70 38.95 19.22
C GLU A 581 -12.32 39.90 20.25
N ARG A 582 -12.44 39.45 21.51
CA ARG A 582 -12.89 40.31 22.63
C ARG A 582 -11.95 41.49 22.87
N GLU A 583 -10.64 41.28 22.75
CA GLU A 583 -9.64 42.34 22.95
C GLU A 583 -9.69 43.38 21.82
N VAL A 584 -9.84 42.93 20.57
CA VAL A 584 -10.02 43.79 19.39
C VAL A 584 -11.29 44.62 19.52
N ASP A 585 -12.42 44.03 19.92
CA ASP A 585 -13.67 44.75 20.16
C ASP A 585 -13.56 45.81 21.26
N LYS A 586 -12.81 45.49 22.33
CA LYS A 586 -12.53 46.44 23.41
C LYS A 586 -11.67 47.59 22.89
N ARG A 587 -10.54 47.31 22.23
CA ARG A 587 -9.63 48.31 21.64
C ARG A 587 -10.33 49.19 20.62
N THR A 588 -11.20 48.62 19.81
CA THR A 588 -11.95 49.36 18.77
C THR A 588 -12.92 50.35 19.41
N ARG A 589 -13.62 49.94 20.48
CA ARG A 589 -14.48 50.85 21.27
C ARG A 589 -13.68 51.95 21.95
N ASP A 590 -12.57 51.62 22.61
CA ASP A 590 -11.71 52.59 23.28
C ASP A 590 -11.15 53.62 22.28
N LEU A 591 -10.68 53.16 21.11
CA LEU A 591 -10.17 54.01 20.05
C LEU A 591 -11.26 54.92 19.46
N HIS A 592 -12.46 54.39 19.23
CA HIS A 592 -13.59 55.19 18.75
C HIS A 592 -13.93 56.31 19.75
N GLN A 593 -13.95 55.99 21.05
CA GLN A 593 -14.24 56.97 22.10
C GLN A 593 -13.14 58.04 22.22
N ALA A 594 -11.87 57.66 22.07
CA ALA A 594 -10.75 58.60 22.02
C ALA A 594 -10.82 59.52 20.78
N ASN A 595 -11.14 58.98 19.61
CA ASN A 595 -11.30 59.76 18.38
C ASN A 595 -12.43 60.80 18.49
N VAL A 596 -13.58 60.42 19.07
CA VAL A 596 -14.69 61.36 19.30
C VAL A 596 -14.26 62.50 20.24
N LYS A 597 -13.52 62.20 21.32
CA LYS A 597 -12.99 63.23 22.23
C LYS A 597 -12.02 64.18 21.52
N LEU A 598 -11.07 63.65 20.75
CA LEU A 598 -10.11 64.45 19.98
C LEU A 598 -10.79 65.36 18.97
N GLN A 599 -11.81 64.86 18.26
CA GLN A 599 -12.58 65.68 17.33
C GLN A 599 -13.26 66.86 18.03
N GLN A 600 -13.83 66.63 19.21
CA GLN A 600 -14.45 67.69 20.01
C GLN A 600 -13.42 68.74 20.47
N GLU A 601 -12.23 68.31 20.87
CA GLU A 601 -11.16 69.21 21.31
C GLU A 601 -10.64 70.10 20.17
N ILE A 602 -10.48 69.53 18.97
CA ILE A 602 -10.09 70.29 17.76
C ILE A 602 -11.13 71.38 17.44
N VAL A 603 -12.42 71.08 17.53
CA VAL A 603 -13.49 72.06 17.30
C VAL A 603 -13.42 73.19 18.33
N ASN A 604 -13.25 72.87 19.62
CA ASN A 604 -13.12 73.86 20.68
C ASN A 604 -11.90 74.77 20.49
N GLN A 605 -10.77 74.19 20.08
CA GLN A 605 -9.54 74.95 19.83
C GLN A 605 -9.72 75.94 18.67
N LYS A 606 -10.36 75.52 17.57
CA LYS A 606 -10.66 76.41 16.43
C LYS A 606 -11.57 77.58 16.81
N ASN A 607 -12.61 77.33 17.61
CA ASN A 607 -13.50 78.39 18.09
C ASN A 607 -12.77 79.40 18.97
N THR A 608 -11.87 78.91 19.83
CA THR A 608 -11.06 79.76 20.71
C THR A 608 -10.08 80.63 19.91
N GLU A 609 -9.43 80.05 18.90
CA GLU A 609 -8.52 80.80 18.01
C GLU A 609 -9.26 81.88 17.21
N ALA A 610 -10.46 81.58 16.70
CA ALA A 610 -11.29 82.53 15.97
C ALA A 610 -11.71 83.71 16.87
N LEU A 611 -12.12 83.44 18.11
CA LEU A 611 -12.46 84.48 19.09
C LEU A 611 -11.25 85.35 19.43
N LEU A 612 -10.07 84.76 19.61
CA LEU A 612 -8.84 85.47 19.93
C LEU A 612 -8.43 86.43 18.79
N LYS A 613 -8.51 85.98 17.53
CA LYS A 613 -8.23 86.83 16.36
C LYS A 613 -9.17 88.04 16.27
N ALA A 614 -10.46 87.84 16.53
CA ALA A 614 -11.43 88.93 16.54
C ALA A 614 -11.15 89.95 17.65
N SER A 615 -10.80 89.49 18.86
CA SER A 615 -10.43 90.37 19.96
C SER A 615 -9.18 91.20 19.65
N LEU A 616 -8.15 90.57 19.07
CA LEU A 616 -6.91 91.24 18.70
C LEU A 616 -7.12 92.32 17.63
N ALA A 617 -8.00 92.08 16.65
CA ALA A 617 -8.34 93.07 15.64
C ALA A 617 -8.99 94.31 16.26
N LYS A 618 -9.93 94.12 17.19
CA LYS A 618 -10.63 95.21 17.89
C LYS A 618 -9.70 96.03 18.78
N GLU A 619 -8.73 95.38 19.43
CA GLU A 619 -7.73 96.06 20.26
C GLU A 619 -6.83 96.98 19.42
N LYS A 620 -6.39 96.52 18.24
CA LYS A 620 -5.57 97.33 17.33
C LYS A 620 -6.30 98.59 16.85
N GLU A 621 -7.56 98.46 16.45
CA GLU A 621 -8.39 99.59 16.01
C GLU A 621 -8.53 100.65 17.11
N LEU A 622 -8.81 100.22 18.35
CA LEU A 622 -8.90 101.11 19.51
C LEU A 622 -7.58 101.85 19.77
N SER A 623 -6.45 101.13 19.65
CA SER A 623 -5.11 101.69 19.86
C SER A 623 -4.78 102.78 18.84
N GLU A 624 -5.14 102.59 17.58
CA GLU A 624 -4.91 103.57 16.50
C GLU A 624 -5.74 104.85 16.72
N LEU A 625 -7.02 104.72 17.07
CA LEU A 625 -7.90 105.86 17.38
C LEU A 625 -7.35 106.69 18.55
N LYS A 626 -6.93 106.02 19.63
CA LYS A 626 -6.34 106.68 20.81
C LYS A 626 -5.07 107.46 20.47
N THR A 627 -4.23 106.90 19.63
CA THR A 627 -2.98 107.54 19.18
C THR A 627 -3.26 108.80 18.38
N ARG A 628 -4.24 108.75 17.46
CA ARG A 628 -4.66 109.91 16.66
C ARG A 628 -5.21 111.05 17.53
N PHE A 629 -6.06 110.73 18.51
CA PHE A 629 -6.63 111.72 19.44
C PHE A 629 -5.58 112.49 20.25
N ILE A 630 -4.60 111.79 20.83
CA ILE A 630 -3.52 112.42 21.62
C ILE A 630 -2.68 113.36 20.75
N SER A 631 -2.41 112.98 19.50
CA SER A 631 -1.64 113.80 18.56
C SER A 631 -2.34 115.13 18.26
N THR A 632 -3.65 115.09 17.94
CA THR A 632 -4.44 116.29 17.65
C THR A 632 -4.52 117.25 18.83
N ILE A 633 -4.77 116.74 20.04
CA ILE A 633 -4.81 117.55 21.28
C ILE A 633 -3.50 118.28 21.51
N SER A 634 -2.38 117.56 21.35
CA SER A 634 -1.05 118.13 21.57
C SER A 634 -0.77 119.31 20.64
N HIS A 635 -1.27 119.26 19.40
CA HIS A 635 -1.16 120.34 18.44
C HIS A 635 -2.02 121.56 18.82
N GLU A 636 -3.27 121.33 19.23
CA GLU A 636 -4.21 122.39 19.63
C GLU A 636 -3.78 123.13 20.90
N PHE A 637 -3.10 122.46 21.85
CA PHE A 637 -2.50 123.12 23.01
C PHE A 637 -1.28 123.97 22.64
N ARG A 638 -0.43 123.50 21.71
CA ARG A 638 0.82 124.16 21.35
C ARG A 638 0.59 125.54 20.74
N THR A 639 -0.40 125.67 19.86
CA THR A 639 -0.67 126.89 19.10
C THR A 639 -0.93 128.15 19.98
N PRO A 640 -1.87 128.14 20.95
CA PRO A 640 -2.08 129.28 21.84
C PRO A 640 -0.90 129.49 22.81
N LEU A 641 -0.24 128.42 23.28
CA LEU A 641 0.97 128.54 24.10
C LEU A 641 2.08 129.31 23.37
N THR A 642 2.30 129.02 22.09
CA THR A 642 3.25 129.76 21.26
C THR A 642 2.83 131.23 21.07
N SER A 643 1.52 131.51 20.93
CA SER A 643 1.01 132.88 20.84
C SER A 643 1.17 133.66 22.16
N VAL A 644 0.96 133.01 23.31
CA VAL A 644 1.21 133.59 24.64
C VAL A 644 2.69 133.91 24.77
N LEU A 645 3.56 132.92 24.54
CA LEU A 645 5.00 133.08 24.67
C LEU A 645 5.52 134.23 23.78
N SER A 646 5.14 134.22 22.51
CA SER A 646 5.52 135.28 21.56
C SER A 646 5.02 136.67 22.00
N SER A 647 3.77 136.79 22.44
CA SER A 647 3.23 138.07 22.89
C SER A 647 3.90 138.56 24.16
N THR A 648 4.21 137.67 25.11
CA THR A 648 4.93 138.00 26.35
C THR A 648 6.38 138.41 26.09
N GLU A 649 7.10 137.71 25.18
CA GLU A 649 8.46 138.08 24.80
C GLU A 649 8.51 139.46 24.11
N LEU A 650 7.54 139.75 23.25
CA LEU A 650 7.43 141.04 22.58
C LEU A 650 7.09 142.18 23.55
N LEU A 651 6.15 141.96 24.48
CA LEU A 651 5.83 142.91 25.55
C LEU A 651 7.05 143.17 26.45
N GLN A 652 7.83 142.15 26.78
CA GLN A 652 9.04 142.29 27.58
C GLN A 652 10.13 143.09 26.86
N ARG A 653 10.36 142.85 25.57
CA ARG A 653 11.43 143.52 24.80
C ARG A 653 11.08 144.93 24.35
N TYR A 654 9.82 145.18 23.97
CA TYR A 654 9.42 146.42 23.30
C TYR A 654 8.26 147.16 23.98
N GLY A 655 7.64 146.59 25.02
CA GLY A 655 6.41 147.13 25.61
C GLY A 655 6.51 148.56 26.09
N GLN A 656 7.65 148.97 26.69
CA GLN A 656 7.86 150.36 27.12
C GLN A 656 7.95 151.37 25.96
N LYS A 657 8.28 150.91 24.75
CA LYS A 657 8.39 151.76 23.54
C LYS A 657 7.09 151.82 22.74
N TRP A 658 6.07 151.06 23.13
CA TRP A 658 4.79 151.01 22.42
C TRP A 658 3.78 151.96 23.05
N ASN A 659 2.86 152.44 22.20
CA ASN A 659 1.71 153.18 22.69
C ASN A 659 0.77 152.24 23.47
N GLU A 660 -0.07 152.82 24.33
CA GLU A 660 -1.02 152.06 25.15
C GLU A 660 -1.91 151.13 24.33
N LEU A 661 -2.27 151.54 23.09
CA LEU A 661 -3.09 150.74 22.19
C LEU A 661 -2.38 149.42 21.83
N LYS A 662 -1.13 149.47 21.36
CA LYS A 662 -0.38 148.30 20.88
C LYS A 662 0.13 147.43 22.04
N PHE A 663 0.43 148.02 23.19
CA PHE A 663 0.69 147.28 24.42
C PHE A 663 -0.58 146.50 24.85
N GLY A 664 -1.72 147.19 24.87
CA GLY A 664 -3.03 146.61 25.15
C GLY A 664 -3.39 145.46 24.20
N GLU A 665 -3.11 145.57 22.91
CA GLU A 665 -3.35 144.51 21.92
C GLU A 665 -2.64 143.19 22.27
N HIS A 666 -1.37 143.24 22.67
CA HIS A 666 -0.61 142.04 23.01
C HIS A 666 -1.00 141.47 24.39
N VAL A 667 -1.34 142.32 25.37
CA VAL A 667 -1.89 141.86 26.67
C VAL A 667 -3.22 141.16 26.45
N GLU A 668 -4.10 141.76 25.67
CA GLU A 668 -5.42 141.21 25.33
C GLU A 668 -5.29 139.92 24.48
N ARG A 669 -4.31 139.85 23.57
CA ARG A 669 -3.99 138.62 22.83
C ARG A 669 -3.54 137.49 23.75
N THR A 670 -2.72 137.81 24.75
CA THR A 670 -2.26 136.85 25.77
C THR A 670 -3.44 136.37 26.62
N LYS A 671 -4.26 137.30 27.11
CA LYS A 671 -5.45 136.99 27.90
C LYS A 671 -6.40 136.07 27.13
N ARG A 672 -6.73 136.38 25.88
CA ARG A 672 -7.58 135.54 25.03
C ARG A 672 -7.00 134.16 24.77
N ALA A 673 -5.69 134.05 24.58
CA ALA A 673 -5.02 132.76 24.38
C ALA A 673 -5.02 131.89 25.65
N VAL A 674 -4.89 132.49 26.84
CA VAL A 674 -5.03 131.79 28.13
C VAL A 674 -6.47 131.36 28.38
N GLU A 675 -7.44 132.24 28.17
CA GLU A 675 -8.87 131.90 28.28
C GLU A 675 -9.25 130.76 27.31
N TYR A 676 -8.69 130.77 26.10
CA TYR A 676 -8.86 129.68 25.14
C TYR A 676 -8.24 128.36 25.63
N LEU A 677 -7.03 128.39 26.21
CA LEU A 677 -6.38 127.21 26.79
C LEU A 677 -7.17 126.60 27.94
N VAL A 678 -7.68 127.43 28.85
CA VAL A 678 -8.52 126.97 29.97
C VAL A 678 -9.78 126.29 29.44
N LYS A 679 -10.46 126.92 28.46
CA LYS A 679 -11.64 126.33 27.83
C LYS A 679 -11.32 125.01 27.12
N LEU A 680 -10.21 124.94 26.39
CA LEU A 680 -9.78 123.72 25.70
C LEU A 680 -9.47 122.59 26.68
N LEU A 681 -8.84 122.90 27.81
CA LEU A 681 -8.57 121.94 28.87
C LEU A 681 -9.87 121.41 29.49
N GLU A 682 -10.82 122.30 29.79
CA GLU A 682 -12.15 121.90 30.29
C GLU A 682 -12.89 121.01 29.29
N ASP A 683 -12.85 121.35 28.00
CA ASP A 683 -13.46 120.57 26.92
C ASP A 683 -12.82 119.16 26.83
N VAL A 684 -11.49 119.05 26.88
CA VAL A 684 -10.76 117.76 26.85
C VAL A 684 -11.01 116.93 28.11
N LEU A 685 -11.01 117.55 29.30
CA LEU A 685 -11.33 116.87 30.55
C LEU A 685 -12.78 116.36 30.55
N THR A 686 -13.70 117.12 29.95
CA THR A 686 -15.08 116.70 29.76
C THR A 686 -15.13 115.46 28.87
N ILE A 687 -14.46 115.46 27.71
CA ILE A 687 -14.41 114.28 26.83
C ILE A 687 -13.77 113.06 27.53
N SER A 688 -12.64 113.24 28.20
CA SER A 688 -11.94 112.17 28.91
C SER A 688 -12.78 111.57 30.04
N ARG A 689 -13.47 112.42 30.82
CA ARG A 689 -14.45 111.95 31.81
C ARG A 689 -15.62 111.25 31.15
N ALA A 690 -16.06 111.69 29.97
CA ALA A 690 -17.17 111.07 29.26
C ALA A 690 -16.83 109.68 28.74
N GLU A 691 -15.61 109.50 28.21
CA GLU A 691 -15.10 108.22 27.68
C GLU A 691 -14.83 107.21 28.79
N SER A 692 -14.35 107.67 29.95
CA SER A 692 -14.15 106.83 31.13
C SER A 692 -15.45 106.54 31.91
N GLY A 693 -16.60 107.05 31.45
CA GLY A 693 -17.88 106.92 32.15
C GLY A 693 -18.00 107.73 33.45
N LYS A 694 -17.05 108.65 33.70
CA LYS A 694 -16.90 109.43 34.92
C LYS A 694 -17.55 110.82 34.89
N ILE A 695 -18.25 111.21 33.82
CA ILE A 695 -19.16 112.37 33.90
C ILE A 695 -20.37 111.93 34.71
N GLY A 696 -20.47 112.43 35.95
CA GLY A 696 -21.66 112.21 36.76
C GLY A 696 -22.89 112.83 36.09
N PHE A 697 -23.91 112.01 35.83
CA PHE A 697 -25.24 112.46 35.44
C PHE A 697 -26.05 112.64 36.73
N SER A 698 -26.35 113.88 37.10
CA SER A 698 -27.00 114.21 38.37
C SER A 698 -28.27 115.02 38.11
N PRO A 699 -29.34 114.37 37.62
CA PRO A 699 -30.58 115.06 37.32
C PRO A 699 -31.27 115.51 38.61
N SER A 700 -31.72 116.76 38.63
CA SER A 700 -32.45 117.36 39.75
C SER A 700 -33.69 118.09 39.24
N VAL A 701 -34.65 118.35 40.13
CA VAL A 701 -35.85 119.12 39.75
C VAL A 701 -35.44 120.58 39.59
N ILE A 702 -35.62 121.11 38.38
CA ILE A 702 -35.26 122.48 38.01
C ILE A 702 -36.46 123.23 37.43
N ASP A 703 -36.57 124.54 37.70
CA ASP A 703 -37.45 125.40 36.91
C ASP A 703 -36.78 125.66 35.56
N LEU A 704 -37.24 124.94 34.55
CA LEU A 704 -36.66 124.99 33.21
C LEU A 704 -36.77 126.39 32.58
N LYS A 705 -37.83 127.14 32.90
CA LYS A 705 -38.03 128.48 32.35
C LYS A 705 -37.03 129.47 32.96
N ILE A 706 -36.69 129.33 34.24
CA ILE A 706 -35.66 130.13 34.91
C ILE A 706 -34.28 129.78 34.34
N LEU A 707 -33.91 128.49 34.29
CA LEU A 707 -32.62 128.08 33.75
C LEU A 707 -32.43 128.55 32.29
N CYS A 708 -33.48 128.41 31.45
CA CYS A 708 -33.41 128.93 30.08
C CYS A 708 -33.16 130.45 30.05
N LYS A 709 -33.81 131.23 30.93
CA LYS A 709 -33.58 132.67 31.02
C LYS A 709 -32.18 133.02 31.50
N GLU A 710 -31.64 132.28 32.46
CA GLU A 710 -30.25 132.44 32.93
C GLU A 710 -29.26 132.17 31.81
N VAL A 711 -29.42 131.06 31.08
CA VAL A 711 -28.58 130.72 29.92
C VAL A 711 -28.69 131.76 28.82
N ILE A 712 -29.90 132.29 28.55
CA ILE A 712 -30.07 133.36 27.57
C ILE A 712 -29.35 134.63 28.03
N ALA A 713 -29.49 135.04 29.30
CA ALA A 713 -28.84 136.22 29.83
C ALA A 713 -27.30 136.11 29.76
N GLU A 714 -26.76 134.94 30.11
CA GLU A 714 -25.33 134.63 30.03
C GLU A 714 -24.81 134.57 28.59
N SER A 715 -25.57 133.98 27.68
CA SER A 715 -25.16 133.87 26.27
C SER A 715 -25.31 135.20 25.52
N THR A 716 -26.24 136.06 25.93
CA THR A 716 -26.49 137.37 25.29
C THR A 716 -25.53 138.45 25.79
N SER A 717 -25.04 138.36 27.04
CA SER A 717 -24.03 139.31 27.53
C SER A 717 -22.69 139.21 26.77
N GLN A 718 -22.45 138.08 26.12
CA GLN A 718 -21.30 137.85 25.24
C GLN A 718 -21.56 138.28 23.77
N ALA A 719 -22.80 138.59 23.40
CA ALA A 719 -23.15 139.04 22.06
C ALA A 719 -22.92 140.56 21.91
N LYS A 720 -21.98 140.94 21.04
CA LYS A 720 -21.56 142.35 20.85
C LYS A 720 -22.44 143.18 19.90
N GLU A 721 -23.59 142.66 19.45
CA GLU A 721 -24.27 143.16 18.24
C GLU A 721 -25.82 143.06 18.28
N ASN A 722 -26.50 143.90 17.48
CA ASN A 722 -27.95 144.16 17.42
C ASN A 722 -28.83 142.98 16.93
N HIS A 723 -28.52 141.74 17.29
CA HIS A 723 -29.29 140.57 16.91
C HIS A 723 -30.70 140.58 17.53
N LYS A 724 -31.69 140.14 16.75
CA LYS A 724 -33.05 139.97 17.25
C LYS A 724 -33.19 138.58 17.88
N PHE A 725 -33.16 138.52 19.21
CA PHE A 725 -33.32 137.26 19.94
C PHE A 725 -34.80 137.01 20.31
N VAL A 726 -35.36 135.90 19.82
CA VAL A 726 -36.76 135.52 20.06
C VAL A 726 -36.82 134.25 20.90
N PHE A 727 -37.19 134.40 22.17
CA PHE A 727 -37.45 133.28 23.07
C PHE A 727 -38.95 132.92 23.13
N LYS A 728 -39.28 131.65 22.83
CA LYS A 728 -40.66 131.13 22.93
C LYS A 728 -40.71 129.91 23.83
N TYR A 729 -41.36 130.05 24.98
CA TYR A 729 -41.63 128.95 25.91
C TYR A 729 -43.07 128.44 25.72
N ARG A 730 -43.23 127.25 25.16
CA ARG A 730 -44.53 126.67 24.76
C ARG A 730 -44.98 125.49 25.64
N MET A 731 -44.44 125.38 26.85
CA MET A 731 -44.78 124.33 27.82
C MET A 731 -45.72 124.85 28.89
N LYS A 732 -46.65 123.99 29.37
CA LYS A 732 -47.55 124.32 30.49
C LYS A 732 -46.89 124.14 31.87
N ARG A 733 -46.10 123.08 32.04
CA ARG A 733 -45.34 122.77 33.27
C ARG A 733 -44.00 123.53 33.26
N LYS A 734 -43.52 123.98 34.43
CA LYS A 734 -42.23 124.69 34.58
C LYS A 734 -41.10 123.82 35.15
N GLU A 735 -41.45 122.88 36.03
CA GLU A 735 -40.48 122.03 36.73
C GLU A 735 -40.27 120.70 36.01
N PHE A 736 -39.00 120.35 35.77
CA PHE A 736 -38.59 119.10 35.14
C PHE A 736 -37.35 118.54 35.84
N THR A 737 -37.20 117.22 35.84
CA THR A 737 -36.02 116.54 36.37
C THR A 737 -34.99 116.42 35.25
N LEU A 738 -33.94 117.24 35.27
CA LEU A 738 -32.87 117.30 34.25
C LEU A 738 -31.55 117.59 34.96
N ASP A 739 -30.40 117.29 34.34
CA ASP A 739 -29.11 117.72 34.88
C ASP A 739 -28.87 119.20 34.51
N PRO A 740 -28.90 120.14 35.48
CA PRO A 740 -28.76 121.56 35.18
C PRO A 740 -27.40 121.91 34.55
N LYS A 741 -26.33 121.21 34.93
CA LYS A 741 -24.97 121.51 34.44
C LYS A 741 -24.83 121.08 32.99
N LEU A 742 -25.21 119.84 32.68
CA LEU A 742 -25.16 119.31 31.33
C LEU A 742 -26.15 120.00 30.39
N LEU A 743 -27.35 120.32 30.86
CA LEU A 743 -28.32 121.09 30.08
C LEU A 743 -27.83 122.52 29.80
N LYS A 744 -27.19 123.16 30.78
CA LYS A 744 -26.53 124.47 30.58
C LYS A 744 -25.44 124.37 29.52
N PHE A 745 -24.58 123.34 29.55
CA PHE A 745 -23.57 123.12 28.50
C PHE A 745 -24.18 122.95 27.11
N ILE A 746 -25.25 122.17 26.99
CA ILE A 746 -25.96 121.98 25.71
C ILE A 746 -26.45 123.32 25.17
N LEU A 747 -27.17 124.08 25.99
CA LEU A 747 -27.84 125.29 25.55
C LEU A 747 -26.86 126.44 25.29
N VAL A 748 -25.85 126.64 26.15
CA VAL A 748 -24.81 127.65 25.94
C VAL A 748 -24.08 127.40 24.63
N ASN A 749 -23.64 126.16 24.36
CA ASN A 749 -22.91 125.85 23.12
C ASN A 749 -23.77 126.09 21.87
N LEU A 750 -25.04 125.67 21.88
CA LEU A 750 -25.93 125.87 20.73
C LEU A 750 -26.30 127.34 20.52
N ILE A 751 -26.58 128.09 21.59
CA ILE A 751 -26.97 129.50 21.51
C ILE A 751 -25.76 130.37 21.12
N VAL A 752 -24.59 130.14 21.72
CA VAL A 752 -23.36 130.86 21.35
C VAL A 752 -22.98 130.56 19.89
N ASN A 753 -23.12 129.32 19.42
CA ASN A 753 -22.94 129.00 18.00
C ASN A 753 -23.94 129.73 17.11
N ALA A 754 -25.21 129.82 17.50
CA ALA A 754 -26.22 130.57 16.75
C ALA A 754 -25.87 132.05 16.63
N PHE A 755 -25.37 132.69 17.70
CA PHE A 755 -24.86 134.07 17.65
C PHE A 755 -23.62 134.19 16.77
N LYS A 756 -22.65 133.30 16.96
CA LYS A 756 -21.36 133.32 16.27
C LYS A 756 -21.47 133.15 14.76
N TYR A 757 -22.43 132.37 14.29
CA TYR A 757 -22.57 132.04 12.87
C TYR A 757 -23.66 132.83 12.14
N SER A 758 -24.43 133.66 12.86
CA SER A 758 -25.42 134.58 12.27
C SER A 758 -24.78 135.90 11.82
N PRO A 759 -25.29 136.53 10.75
CA PRO A 759 -24.91 137.89 10.39
C PRO A 759 -25.52 138.91 11.35
N ASN A 760 -24.87 140.07 11.51
CA ASN A 760 -25.32 141.17 12.38
C ASN A 760 -26.76 141.60 12.07
N GLY A 761 -27.59 141.77 13.10
CA GLY A 761 -29.03 142.03 12.98
C GLY A 761 -29.89 140.80 12.67
N GLY A 762 -29.28 139.63 12.51
CA GLY A 762 -29.97 138.36 12.25
C GLY A 762 -30.92 137.95 13.37
N GLU A 763 -31.98 137.22 13.01
CA GLU A 763 -32.94 136.67 13.97
C GLU A 763 -32.46 135.30 14.48
N ILE A 764 -32.29 135.19 15.80
CA ILE A 764 -31.99 133.93 16.50
C ILE A 764 -33.22 133.55 17.30
N LYS A 765 -33.69 132.33 17.09
CA LYS A 765 -34.91 131.83 17.70
C LYS A 765 -34.61 130.64 18.59
N PHE A 766 -34.88 130.81 19.88
CA PHE A 766 -34.83 129.71 20.84
C PHE A 766 -36.25 129.34 21.28
N THR A 767 -36.67 128.12 20.95
CA THR A 767 -38.00 127.61 21.30
C THR A 767 -37.87 126.39 22.19
N VAL A 768 -38.58 126.42 23.33
CA VAL A 768 -38.77 125.27 24.20
C VAL A 768 -40.19 124.78 24.03
N SER A 769 -40.32 123.54 23.58
CA SER A 769 -41.59 122.85 23.38
C SER A 769 -41.48 121.41 23.87
N GLY A 770 -42.52 120.61 23.73
CA GLY A 770 -42.46 119.21 24.16
C GLY A 770 -43.72 118.45 23.82
N ASP A 771 -43.55 117.14 23.59
CA ASP A 771 -44.63 116.20 23.30
C ASP A 771 -45.06 115.46 24.58
N LYS A 772 -45.63 114.25 24.52
CA LYS A 772 -46.00 113.50 25.74
C LYS A 772 -44.80 112.99 26.55
N LYS A 773 -43.65 112.72 25.92
CA LYS A 773 -42.50 112.03 26.52
C LYS A 773 -41.25 112.91 26.65
N ASN A 774 -41.04 113.85 25.74
CA ASN A 774 -39.79 114.60 25.61
C ASN A 774 -39.99 116.12 25.63
N ILE A 775 -38.94 116.82 26.01
CA ILE A 775 -38.75 118.27 25.94
C ILE A 775 -37.83 118.55 24.75
N ILE A 776 -38.28 119.41 23.85
CA ILE A 776 -37.57 119.77 22.63
C ILE A 776 -37.06 121.20 22.76
N PHE A 777 -35.74 121.33 22.72
CA PHE A 777 -34.98 122.57 22.65
C PHE A 777 -34.57 122.81 21.20
N ALA A 778 -35.20 123.79 20.56
CA ALA A 778 -34.90 124.16 19.18
C ALA A 778 -34.18 125.52 19.15
N VAL A 779 -32.93 125.54 18.72
CA VAL A 779 -32.14 126.75 18.51
C VAL A 779 -31.95 126.92 17.00
N SER A 780 -32.46 128.02 16.47
CA SER A 780 -32.42 128.35 15.05
C SER A 780 -31.72 129.68 14.82
N ASP A 781 -30.80 129.67 13.87
CA ASP A 781 -30.07 130.83 13.35
C ASP A 781 -30.37 131.04 11.85
N HIS A 782 -30.10 132.25 11.36
CA HIS A 782 -30.10 132.59 9.93
C HIS A 782 -28.67 132.82 9.43
N GLY A 783 -27.76 131.93 9.84
CA GLY A 783 -26.34 132.02 9.58
C GLY A 783 -25.84 131.33 8.30
N MET A 784 -24.55 131.05 8.28
CA MET A 784 -23.86 130.48 7.10
C MET A 784 -24.33 129.08 6.71
N GLY A 785 -24.94 128.33 7.62
CA GLY A 785 -25.33 126.93 7.40
C GLY A 785 -24.14 125.96 7.31
N ILE A 786 -24.42 124.67 7.15
CA ILE A 786 -23.45 123.56 7.13
C ILE A 786 -23.49 122.88 5.75
N SER A 787 -22.32 122.65 5.14
CA SER A 787 -22.18 121.99 3.84
C SER A 787 -22.57 120.50 3.91
N ASN A 788 -23.04 119.91 2.81
CA ASN A 788 -23.43 118.49 2.81
C ASN A 788 -22.26 117.54 3.09
N GLU A 789 -21.04 117.92 2.70
CA GLU A 789 -19.81 117.16 2.96
C GLU A 789 -19.45 117.16 4.44
N ASP A 790 -19.71 118.26 5.15
CA ASP A 790 -19.34 118.40 6.55
C ASP A 790 -20.38 117.82 7.53
N LYS A 791 -21.64 117.65 7.08
CA LYS A 791 -22.76 117.13 7.89
C LYS A 791 -22.45 115.83 8.68
N PRO A 792 -21.77 114.81 8.11
CA PRO A 792 -21.48 113.57 8.83
C PRO A 792 -20.51 113.75 10.00
N PHE A 793 -19.64 114.76 9.92
CA PHE A 793 -18.48 114.90 10.79
C PHE A 793 -18.65 115.99 11.87
N ILE A 794 -19.77 116.71 11.89
CA ILE A 794 -19.95 117.85 12.81
C ILE A 794 -19.93 117.50 14.30
N TYR A 795 -20.08 116.22 14.63
CA TYR A 795 -20.01 115.70 15.99
C TYR A 795 -18.65 115.03 16.30
N ASP A 796 -17.75 114.95 15.32
CA ASP A 796 -16.40 114.44 15.54
C ASP A 796 -15.58 115.43 16.36
N ASN A 797 -14.69 114.91 17.21
CA ASN A 797 -13.82 115.74 18.03
C ASN A 797 -12.89 116.59 17.13
N PHE A 798 -12.75 117.87 17.46
CA PHE A 798 -11.92 118.86 16.74
C PHE A 798 -12.38 119.18 15.32
N PHE A 799 -13.55 118.69 14.89
CA PHE A 799 -14.04 118.98 13.55
C PHE A 799 -14.51 120.44 13.42
N ARG A 800 -14.07 121.12 12.37
CA ARG A 800 -14.54 122.46 11.98
C ARG A 800 -14.87 122.46 10.50
N SER A 801 -16.08 122.93 10.17
CA SER A 801 -16.52 123.03 8.77
C SER A 801 -15.66 124.03 8.00
N LYS A 802 -15.33 123.70 6.74
CA LYS A 802 -14.46 124.51 5.88
C LYS A 802 -14.98 125.94 5.67
N ASN A 803 -16.29 126.15 5.80
CA ASN A 803 -16.94 127.45 5.58
C ASN A 803 -16.87 128.39 6.80
N CYS A 804 -16.26 127.98 7.91
CA CYS A 804 -16.21 128.75 9.16
C CYS A 804 -14.81 128.81 9.80
N ILE A 805 -13.76 128.57 9.00
CA ILE A 805 -12.35 128.54 9.43
C ILE A 805 -11.95 129.88 10.06
N ASP A 806 -12.40 131.00 9.49
CA ASP A 806 -12.05 132.35 9.94
C ASP A 806 -12.75 132.76 11.26
N ILE A 807 -13.70 131.97 11.77
CA ILE A 807 -14.45 132.30 13.00
C ILE A 807 -13.95 131.47 14.19
N PRO A 808 -13.28 132.06 15.21
CA PRO A 808 -12.53 131.34 16.24
C PRO A 808 -13.34 130.28 17.01
N GLY A 809 -12.90 129.01 17.05
CA GLY A 809 -13.56 127.94 17.82
C GLY A 809 -12.74 126.65 17.91
N THR A 810 -13.02 125.83 18.93
CA THR A 810 -12.26 124.61 19.30
C THR A 810 -12.64 123.36 18.50
N GLY A 811 -13.82 123.33 17.89
CA GLY A 811 -14.35 122.12 17.23
C GLY A 811 -14.80 121.01 18.20
N LEU A 812 -14.78 121.25 19.52
CA LEU A 812 -15.24 120.27 20.53
C LEU A 812 -16.66 120.53 21.03
N GLY A 813 -17.20 121.72 20.79
CA GLY A 813 -18.50 122.12 21.35
C GLY A 813 -19.65 121.17 20.95
N LEU A 814 -19.73 120.78 19.68
CA LEU A 814 -20.81 119.90 19.22
C LEU A 814 -20.63 118.43 19.65
N SER A 815 -19.40 117.94 19.79
CA SER A 815 -19.15 116.59 20.32
C SER A 815 -19.53 116.50 21.80
N ILE A 816 -19.25 117.55 22.58
CA ILE A 816 -19.68 117.68 23.97
C ILE A 816 -21.21 117.80 24.07
N VAL A 817 -21.85 118.57 23.20
CA VAL A 817 -23.33 118.64 23.13
C VAL A 817 -23.90 117.25 22.85
N LYS A 818 -23.40 116.55 21.83
CA LYS A 818 -23.87 115.20 21.48
C LYS A 818 -23.74 114.26 22.66
N ARG A 819 -22.60 114.26 23.34
CA ARG A 819 -22.35 113.40 24.51
C ARG A 819 -23.22 113.76 25.72
N SER A 820 -23.43 115.05 25.97
CA SER A 820 -24.32 115.53 27.05
C SER A 820 -25.78 115.15 26.79
N VAL A 821 -26.21 115.14 25.53
CA VAL A 821 -27.53 114.67 25.11
C VAL A 821 -27.64 113.16 25.27
N ASP A 822 -26.61 112.40 24.89
CA ASP A 822 -26.59 110.94 25.03
C ASP A 822 -26.63 110.52 26.51
N LEU A 823 -25.97 111.25 27.42
CA LEU A 823 -26.06 111.03 28.86
C LEU A 823 -27.48 111.29 29.41
N HIS A 824 -28.17 112.29 28.86
CA HIS A 824 -29.59 112.51 29.13
C HIS A 824 -30.51 111.47 28.46
N ARG A 825 -29.95 110.47 27.76
CA ARG A 825 -30.69 109.51 26.91
C ARG A 825 -31.60 110.19 25.89
N GLY A 826 -31.18 111.38 25.44
CA GLY A 826 -31.87 112.20 24.47
C GLY A 826 -31.37 111.95 23.05
N SER A 827 -31.87 112.76 22.13
CA SER A 827 -31.41 112.78 20.74
C SER A 827 -31.22 114.21 20.27
N ILE A 828 -30.14 114.46 19.53
CA ILE A 828 -29.90 115.72 18.82
C ILE A 828 -30.02 115.47 17.32
N SER A 829 -30.71 116.38 16.63
CA SER A 829 -30.82 116.42 15.18
C SER A 829 -30.68 117.85 14.70
N PHE A 830 -30.43 118.06 13.42
CA PHE A 830 -30.32 119.39 12.86
C PHE A 830 -30.80 119.45 11.42
N VAL A 831 -31.28 120.62 11.02
CA VAL A 831 -31.60 120.94 9.63
C VAL A 831 -30.79 122.18 9.28
N SER A 832 -29.98 122.08 8.23
CA SER A 832 -29.11 123.17 7.81
C SER A 832 -29.04 123.27 6.29
N LYS A 833 -29.08 124.52 5.80
CA LYS A 833 -28.90 124.87 4.39
C LYS A 833 -27.91 126.04 4.31
N LEU A 834 -26.93 125.91 3.43
CA LEU A 834 -25.91 126.94 3.19
C LEU A 834 -26.56 128.31 2.93
N LYS A 835 -26.06 129.33 3.63
CA LYS A 835 -26.51 130.74 3.63
C LYS A 835 -27.97 130.99 4.03
N ALA A 836 -28.67 129.97 4.53
CA ALA A 836 -30.04 130.10 5.04
C ALA A 836 -30.12 129.87 6.56
N GLY A 837 -29.07 129.33 7.16
CA GLY A 837 -28.95 129.10 8.60
C GLY A 837 -29.11 127.63 9.01
N THR A 838 -29.01 127.41 10.31
CA THR A 838 -29.11 126.08 10.93
C THR A 838 -30.18 126.08 12.02
N THR A 839 -30.87 124.96 12.16
CA THR A 839 -31.72 124.67 13.32
C THR A 839 -31.27 123.38 13.97
N PHE A 840 -30.80 123.47 15.21
CA PHE A 840 -30.52 122.31 16.06
C PHE A 840 -31.74 122.01 16.93
N ASN A 841 -32.15 120.74 16.96
CA ASN A 841 -33.23 120.22 17.77
C ASN A 841 -32.68 119.18 18.75
N VAL A 842 -32.67 119.51 20.03
CA VAL A 842 -32.32 118.60 21.12
C VAL A 842 -33.60 118.12 21.79
N SER A 843 -33.80 116.82 21.87
CA SER A 843 -34.93 116.16 22.51
C SER A 843 -34.47 115.41 23.74
N LEU A 844 -34.89 115.83 24.94
CA LEU A 844 -34.56 115.21 26.22
C LEU A 844 -35.81 114.62 26.91
N PRO A 845 -35.73 113.47 27.59
CA PRO A 845 -36.85 112.91 28.34
C PRO A 845 -37.40 113.84 29.43
N LYS A 846 -38.73 113.83 29.66
CA LYS A 846 -39.39 114.66 30.69
C LYS A 846 -39.22 114.14 32.12
N VAL A 847 -38.99 112.84 32.26
CA VAL A 847 -38.91 112.13 33.55
C VAL A 847 -37.83 111.05 33.41
N TYR A 848 -36.88 111.06 34.33
CA TYR A 848 -35.93 109.97 34.53
C TYR A 848 -36.52 109.00 35.55
N GLN A 849 -36.51 107.69 35.28
CA GLN A 849 -36.93 106.67 36.24
C GLN A 849 -35.85 106.53 37.33
N ALA A 850 -36.20 105.98 38.50
CA ALA A 850 -35.25 105.81 39.62
C ALA A 850 -34.00 104.97 39.26
N ALA A 851 -34.08 104.15 38.20
CA ALA A 851 -32.98 103.38 37.64
C ALA A 851 -32.03 104.18 36.72
N ASP A 852 -32.34 105.44 36.44
CA ASP A 852 -31.58 106.32 35.54
C ASP A 852 -30.61 107.26 36.28
N VAL A 853 -30.54 107.19 37.62
CA VAL A 853 -29.63 107.98 38.47
C VAL A 853 -28.64 107.04 39.14
N GLU A 854 -27.47 106.84 38.55
CA GLU A 854 -26.37 106.20 39.27
C GLU A 854 -25.74 107.21 40.23
N PRO A 855 -25.55 106.87 41.53
CA PRO A 855 -24.89 107.77 42.46
C PRO A 855 -23.45 108.00 42.00
N ALA A 856 -23.03 109.27 41.94
CA ALA A 856 -21.63 109.64 41.74
C ALA A 856 -20.81 109.02 42.89
N THR A 857 -20.06 107.96 42.59
CA THR A 857 -19.13 107.35 43.53
C THR A 857 -18.05 108.36 43.89
N GLN A 858 -18.09 108.87 45.12
CA GLN A 858 -16.95 109.49 45.79
C GLN A 858 -15.88 108.41 45.98
N PHE A 859 -14.72 108.59 45.36
CA PHE A 859 -13.49 107.90 45.73
C PHE A 859 -12.50 108.95 46.22
N GLU A 860 -12.23 108.92 47.53
CA GLU A 860 -11.06 109.56 48.13
C GLU A 860 -9.81 108.72 47.83
N ASN A 861 -8.73 109.43 47.48
CA ASN A 861 -7.34 109.03 47.18
C ASN A 861 -7.04 108.38 45.83
#